data_AF-A0A484R045-F1
#
_entry.id   AF-A0A484R045-F1
#
_cell.length_a   1.000
_cell.length_b   1.000
_cell.length_c   1.000
_cell.angle_alpha   90.00
_cell.angle_beta   90.00
_cell.angle_gamma   90.00
#
_symmetry.space_group_name_H-M   'P 1'
#
loop_
_entity.id
_entity.type
_entity.pdbx_description
1 polymer ?
#
loop_
_entity_poly.entity_id
_entity_poly.type
_entity_poly.pdbx_seq_one_letter_code
_entity_poly.pdbx_strand_id
1 'polypeptide(L)'
;MTWHTRFRSLFPVTAQKIYANIAYTSPLAPTVADALRHCLDDIAYARSDKPQWLRDADGVRSQVAALIGGGARRVAFTKNTTEGLNIVAQGLDWVPGDNLVIDDLEHPTNVMPWLNLQRRGVQVRRAVSRGWRYSVDDIWAQVDARTRLVAVSWVQYGTGLRTDLAELGRRCREAGIFFVVDGIQGAGLLRAHVDSWHVDAFSCGVHKGLLAPLGLGFLHVSPRLLGRLTPAHVGPGALRVARGGADWQLLADDPLDARRLETGNLNFPGLYGLRRALQLIDEAHPDRIEPWVLGLSAHLAQGLRQQRFSVLSPPDRDAQSATVALAIDDAPAFHAHLARAGIIASLLDTGHVRLSFGAFNTTDEVDRILEATSAWGRTASLPSPSQQESSMSQDKQPAWKLETIAVHGGYKPDPTTRAVAVPIYQTVSYAFDNTQHGADLFDLKVPGNIYTRIMNPTQDVLEQRVAALEGGLAALALASGQAAVTYAIQTIAEAGDNIVSATALYGGTYNLLAHTLPQFGIETRFADAKDPESFGKLIDARTKAVFVESIGNPLGNITDIAAIAAVAHRHGVPLIVDNTVPSPYLLRPIEHGADIVVHSLTKYLGGHGNSIGGVIVDSGKFPWAEHKTRFKRLNEPDVSYHGVVYTEALGPAAYIGRARVVPLRNTGAAISPFNAFLILQGIETLALRLDRINENALAVARYLAQHPKVEWVGYAGLPSHPDHALAQKYLGGRASGVLTFGIQGGREAGARFQDALQLFTRLVNIGDAKSLATHPASTTHRQLSPEELAKAGVKEETIRLSIGIEHIDDLKADLAQALAAA
;
A
#
# COMPACT_ATOMS: atom_id res chain seq x y z
N MET A 1 -45.58 -12.48 -4.22
CA MET A 1 -44.40 -11.63 -3.93
C MET A 1 -44.44 -10.47 -4.91
N THR A 2 -44.39 -9.21 -4.45
CA THR A 2 -44.39 -8.05 -5.36
C THR A 2 -43.09 -8.00 -6.16
N TRP A 3 -43.06 -7.23 -7.26
CA TRP A 3 -41.82 -7.04 -8.04
C TRP A 3 -40.68 -6.54 -7.15
N HIS A 4 -40.99 -5.62 -6.24
CA HIS A 4 -40.03 -5.02 -5.32
C HIS A 4 -39.49 -6.04 -4.32
N THR A 5 -40.35 -6.84 -3.68
CA THR A 5 -39.89 -7.87 -2.74
C THR A 5 -38.97 -8.88 -3.42
N ARG A 6 -39.29 -9.29 -4.66
CA ARG A 6 -38.43 -10.18 -5.46
C ARG A 6 -37.10 -9.52 -5.80
N PHE A 7 -37.11 -8.26 -6.21
CA PHE A 7 -35.89 -7.52 -6.55
C PHE A 7 -35.00 -7.32 -5.33
N ARG A 8 -35.57 -6.89 -4.19
CA ARG A 8 -34.88 -6.71 -2.92
C ARG A 8 -34.20 -7.99 -2.43
N SER A 9 -34.86 -9.16 -2.57
CA SER A 9 -34.27 -10.43 -2.13
C SER A 9 -32.98 -10.82 -2.86
N LEU A 10 -32.66 -10.16 -3.99
CA LEU A 10 -31.40 -10.37 -4.72
C LEU A 10 -30.19 -9.71 -4.02
N PHE A 11 -30.41 -8.89 -3.00
CA PHE A 11 -29.36 -8.10 -2.33
C PHE A 11 -29.27 -8.49 -0.84
N PRO A 12 -28.38 -9.43 -0.47
CA PRO A 12 -28.30 -9.95 0.90
C PRO A 12 -28.10 -8.90 2.00
N VAL A 13 -27.43 -7.78 1.68
CA VAL A 13 -27.21 -6.69 2.63
C VAL A 13 -28.53 -6.13 3.18
N THR A 14 -29.60 -6.20 2.39
CA THR A 14 -30.91 -5.63 2.74
C THR A 14 -31.65 -6.42 3.83
N ALA A 15 -31.16 -7.62 4.17
CA ALA A 15 -31.66 -8.38 5.31
C ALA A 15 -31.05 -7.91 6.66
N GLN A 16 -29.92 -7.20 6.62
CA GLN A 16 -29.14 -6.87 7.82
C GLN A 16 -29.06 -5.37 8.09
N LYS A 17 -29.04 -4.55 7.03
CA LYS A 17 -28.77 -3.12 7.11
C LYS A 17 -29.63 -2.34 6.13
N ILE A 18 -29.85 -1.07 6.43
CA ILE A 18 -30.46 -0.11 5.50
C ILE A 18 -29.35 0.44 4.61
N TYR A 19 -29.27 -0.05 3.36
CA TYR A 19 -28.23 0.38 2.43
C TYR A 19 -28.68 1.62 1.65
N ALA A 20 -28.31 2.82 2.10
CA ALA A 20 -28.63 4.09 1.46
C ALA A 20 -27.35 4.77 0.92
N ASN A 21 -26.53 4.01 0.18
CA ASN A 21 -25.22 4.45 -0.30
C ASN A 21 -24.94 4.07 -1.77
N ILE A 22 -25.98 3.97 -2.61
CA ILE A 22 -25.81 3.53 -4.01
C ILE A 22 -24.97 4.50 -4.85
N ALA A 23 -24.99 5.79 -4.52
CA ALA A 23 -24.16 6.82 -5.16
C ALA A 23 -22.64 6.66 -4.91
N TYR A 24 -22.24 5.76 -4.01
CA TYR A 24 -20.85 5.31 -3.85
C TYR A 24 -20.63 4.00 -4.62
N THR A 25 -21.35 2.95 -4.26
CA THR A 25 -21.34 1.65 -4.95
C THR A 25 -22.65 0.91 -4.68
N SER A 26 -23.12 0.08 -5.62
CA SER A 26 -24.21 -0.85 -5.34
C SER A 26 -23.71 -2.07 -4.56
N PRO A 27 -24.54 -2.67 -3.68
CA PRO A 27 -24.29 -4.02 -3.22
C PRO A 27 -24.37 -5.00 -4.40
N LEU A 28 -23.40 -5.91 -4.50
CA LEU A 28 -23.34 -6.85 -5.61
C LEU A 28 -24.34 -7.99 -5.39
N ALA A 29 -25.26 -8.19 -6.33
CA ALA A 29 -26.19 -9.32 -6.28
C ALA A 29 -25.43 -10.65 -6.55
N PRO A 30 -25.70 -11.74 -5.80
CA PRO A 30 -25.03 -13.02 -6.01
C PRO A 30 -25.12 -13.53 -7.46
N THR A 31 -26.25 -13.34 -8.13
CA THR A 31 -26.41 -13.75 -9.54
C THR A 31 -25.48 -13.00 -10.50
N VAL A 32 -25.13 -11.74 -10.19
CA VAL A 32 -24.12 -10.98 -10.95
C VAL A 32 -22.74 -11.57 -10.70
N ALA A 33 -22.41 -11.88 -9.44
CA ALA A 33 -21.14 -12.52 -9.09
C ALA A 33 -20.99 -13.93 -9.71
N ASP A 34 -22.09 -14.69 -9.81
CA ASP A 34 -22.11 -15.99 -10.48
C ASP A 34 -21.87 -15.84 -11.99
N ALA A 35 -22.38 -14.79 -12.63
CA ALA A 35 -22.11 -14.53 -14.05
C ALA A 35 -20.62 -14.23 -14.33
N LEU A 36 -19.95 -13.52 -13.42
CA LEU A 36 -18.49 -13.32 -13.47
C LEU A 36 -17.76 -14.65 -13.37
N ARG A 37 -18.12 -15.46 -12.37
CA ARG A 37 -17.51 -16.77 -12.13
C ARG A 37 -17.69 -17.69 -13.32
N HIS A 38 -18.87 -17.69 -13.93
CA HIS A 38 -19.17 -18.48 -15.12
C HIS A 38 -18.24 -18.14 -16.30
N CYS A 39 -17.97 -16.85 -16.54
CA CYS A 39 -16.99 -16.45 -17.56
C CYS A 39 -15.59 -16.98 -17.25
N LEU A 40 -15.15 -16.89 -15.99
CA LEU A 40 -13.84 -17.39 -15.56
C LEU A 40 -13.75 -18.93 -15.68
N ASP A 41 -14.81 -19.64 -15.33
CA ASP A 41 -14.90 -21.09 -15.49
C ASP A 41 -14.85 -21.48 -16.97
N ASP A 42 -15.59 -20.78 -17.83
CA ASP A 42 -15.55 -21.06 -19.27
C ASP A 42 -14.15 -20.83 -19.87
N ILE A 43 -13.40 -19.85 -19.37
CA ILE A 43 -11.99 -19.63 -19.75
C ILE A 43 -11.11 -20.77 -19.21
N ALA A 44 -11.23 -21.11 -17.94
CA ALA A 44 -10.41 -22.13 -17.27
C ALA A 44 -10.56 -23.52 -17.92
N TYR A 45 -11.77 -23.83 -18.41
CA TYR A 45 -12.07 -25.10 -19.06
C TYR A 45 -12.11 -25.01 -20.60
N ALA A 46 -11.66 -23.89 -21.19
CA ALA A 46 -11.65 -23.65 -22.63
C ALA A 46 -13.01 -23.91 -23.32
N ARG A 47 -14.11 -23.57 -22.66
CA ARG A 47 -15.50 -23.72 -23.14
C ARG A 47 -15.99 -22.54 -23.95
N SER A 48 -15.22 -21.45 -23.97
CA SER A 48 -15.53 -20.24 -24.74
C SER A 48 -14.24 -19.66 -25.33
N ASP A 49 -14.40 -18.84 -26.37
CA ASP A 49 -13.29 -18.25 -27.11
C ASP A 49 -13.49 -16.75 -27.36
N LYS A 50 -12.42 -16.09 -27.83
CA LYS A 50 -12.44 -14.65 -28.10
C LYS A 50 -13.51 -14.21 -29.11
N PRO A 51 -13.73 -14.91 -30.24
CA PRO A 51 -14.86 -14.62 -31.13
C PRO A 51 -16.22 -14.63 -30.42
N GLN A 52 -16.48 -15.60 -29.55
CA GLN A 52 -17.71 -15.63 -28.75
C GLN A 52 -17.80 -14.45 -27.80
N TRP A 53 -16.72 -14.14 -27.05
CA TRP A 53 -16.72 -13.04 -26.10
C TRP A 53 -16.96 -11.67 -26.76
N LEU A 54 -16.44 -11.48 -27.98
CA LEU A 54 -16.68 -10.26 -28.76
C LEU A 54 -18.14 -10.15 -29.21
N ARG A 55 -18.78 -11.26 -29.61
CA ARG A 55 -20.22 -11.27 -29.92
C ARG A 55 -21.06 -10.98 -28.69
N ASP A 56 -20.71 -11.56 -27.54
CA ASP A 56 -21.39 -11.28 -26.27
C ASP A 56 -21.25 -9.80 -25.88
N ALA A 57 -20.05 -9.22 -26.07
CA ALA A 57 -19.81 -7.80 -25.85
C ALA A 57 -20.69 -6.91 -26.75
N ASP A 58 -20.87 -7.25 -28.03
CA ASP A 58 -21.78 -6.54 -28.94
C ASP A 58 -23.25 -6.62 -28.48
N GLY A 59 -23.66 -7.77 -27.91
CA GLY A 59 -24.96 -7.93 -27.26
C GLY A 59 -25.13 -6.97 -26.08
N VAL A 60 -24.12 -6.89 -25.20
CA VAL A 60 -24.12 -5.96 -24.06
C VAL A 60 -24.14 -4.50 -24.52
N ARG A 61 -23.41 -4.13 -25.58
CA ARG A 61 -23.48 -2.78 -26.17
C ARG A 61 -24.90 -2.42 -26.58
N SER A 62 -25.62 -3.36 -27.19
CA SER A 62 -27.01 -3.14 -27.62
C SER A 62 -27.94 -2.90 -26.43
N GLN A 63 -27.75 -3.65 -25.33
CA GLN A 63 -28.51 -3.45 -24.10
C GLN A 63 -28.19 -2.10 -23.42
N VAL A 64 -26.91 -1.74 -23.33
CA VAL A 64 -26.49 -0.42 -22.80
C VAL A 64 -27.08 0.71 -23.63
N ALA A 65 -27.01 0.61 -24.97
CA ALA A 65 -27.55 1.61 -25.86
C ALA A 65 -29.07 1.77 -25.72
N ALA A 66 -29.81 0.67 -25.61
CA ALA A 66 -31.25 0.69 -25.36
C ALA A 66 -31.58 1.37 -24.02
N LEU A 67 -30.84 1.05 -22.95
CA LEU A 67 -31.06 1.61 -21.61
C LEU A 67 -30.92 3.14 -21.58
N ILE A 68 -29.98 3.70 -22.35
CA ILE A 68 -29.70 5.13 -22.36
C ILE A 68 -30.41 5.90 -23.50
N GLY A 69 -31.19 5.22 -24.34
CA GLY A 69 -31.83 5.82 -25.50
C GLY A 69 -30.84 6.28 -26.58
N GLY A 70 -29.85 5.44 -26.89
CA GLY A 70 -28.81 5.68 -27.90
C GLY A 70 -28.61 4.51 -28.87
N GLY A 71 -27.55 4.55 -29.68
CA GLY A 71 -27.23 3.50 -30.68
C GLY A 71 -26.07 2.58 -30.26
N ALA A 72 -26.18 1.28 -30.52
CA ALA A 72 -25.18 0.28 -30.10
C ALA A 72 -23.76 0.56 -30.65
N ARG A 73 -23.65 0.97 -31.92
CA ARG A 73 -22.36 1.30 -32.56
C ARG A 73 -21.71 2.57 -32.01
N ARG A 74 -22.44 3.34 -31.21
CA ARG A 74 -21.96 4.55 -30.55
C ARG A 74 -21.36 4.26 -29.17
N VAL A 75 -21.40 3.01 -28.69
CA VAL A 75 -20.91 2.61 -27.37
C VAL A 75 -19.51 2.00 -27.47
N ALA A 76 -18.55 2.60 -26.79
CA ALA A 76 -17.24 2.04 -26.49
C ALA A 76 -17.19 1.60 -25.01
N PHE A 77 -16.60 0.45 -24.70
CA PHE A 77 -16.36 0.07 -23.31
C PHE A 77 -15.10 0.75 -22.76
N THR A 78 -15.20 1.19 -21.51
CA THR A 78 -14.12 1.83 -20.74
C THR A 78 -13.98 1.11 -19.39
N LYS A 79 -13.05 1.53 -18.54
CA LYS A 79 -12.84 1.02 -17.18
C LYS A 79 -13.70 1.75 -16.16
N ASN A 80 -14.03 3.02 -16.42
CA ASN A 80 -14.80 3.90 -15.54
C ASN A 80 -15.21 5.19 -16.30
N THR A 81 -16.04 6.03 -15.66
CA THR A 81 -16.46 7.34 -16.18
C THR A 81 -15.27 8.21 -16.59
N THR A 82 -14.28 8.34 -15.70
CA THR A 82 -13.15 9.27 -15.89
C THR A 82 -12.31 8.90 -17.12
N GLU A 83 -12.17 7.62 -17.47
CA GLU A 83 -11.52 7.20 -18.71
C GLU A 83 -12.31 7.65 -19.95
N GLY A 84 -13.64 7.50 -19.95
CA GLY A 84 -14.48 8.00 -21.05
C GLY A 84 -14.40 9.51 -21.23
N LEU A 85 -14.38 10.28 -20.14
CA LEU A 85 -14.17 11.74 -20.19
C LEU A 85 -12.78 12.09 -20.73
N ASN A 86 -11.73 11.34 -20.35
CA ASN A 86 -10.39 11.52 -20.91
C ASN A 86 -10.30 11.21 -22.40
N ILE A 87 -11.02 10.21 -22.90
CA ILE A 87 -11.08 9.90 -24.34
C ILE A 87 -11.58 11.13 -25.10
N VAL A 88 -12.64 11.78 -24.62
CA VAL A 88 -13.17 13.02 -25.23
C VAL A 88 -12.21 14.19 -25.07
N ALA A 89 -11.73 14.43 -23.84
CA ALA A 89 -10.83 15.54 -23.54
C ALA A 89 -9.56 15.49 -24.38
N GLN A 90 -8.90 14.33 -24.47
CA GLN A 90 -7.66 14.20 -25.22
C GLN A 90 -7.88 14.10 -26.72
N GLY A 91 -9.00 13.51 -27.16
CA GLY A 91 -9.25 13.23 -28.56
C GLY A 91 -9.77 14.40 -29.38
N LEU A 92 -10.23 15.48 -28.74
CA LEU A 92 -10.56 16.72 -29.43
C LEU A 92 -9.30 17.49 -29.85
N ASP A 93 -9.37 18.08 -31.04
CA ASP A 93 -8.34 18.98 -31.55
C ASP A 93 -8.51 20.39 -30.97
N TRP A 94 -7.94 20.57 -29.78
CA TRP A 94 -7.93 21.85 -29.05
C TRP A 94 -6.84 22.77 -29.58
N VAL A 95 -7.20 24.04 -29.79
CA VAL A 95 -6.25 25.12 -30.06
C VAL A 95 -6.08 26.04 -28.84
N PRO A 96 -4.87 26.58 -28.59
CA PRO A 96 -4.67 27.54 -27.51
C PRO A 96 -5.65 28.72 -27.60
N GLY A 97 -6.31 29.02 -26.48
CA GLY A 97 -7.34 30.04 -26.41
C GLY A 97 -8.78 29.51 -26.55
N ASP A 98 -8.98 28.25 -26.94
CA ASP A 98 -10.26 27.56 -26.77
C ASP A 98 -10.65 27.52 -25.28
N ASN A 99 -11.95 27.41 -25.01
CA ASN A 99 -12.42 27.15 -23.65
C ASN A 99 -13.51 26.08 -23.58
N LEU A 100 -13.75 25.59 -22.36
CA LEU A 100 -14.87 24.73 -22.01
C LEU A 100 -15.52 25.21 -20.71
N VAL A 101 -16.79 24.85 -20.51
CA VAL A 101 -17.55 25.16 -19.29
C VAL A 101 -17.86 23.89 -18.52
N ILE A 102 -17.62 23.93 -17.21
CA ILE A 102 -18.04 22.93 -16.21
C ILE A 102 -18.84 23.62 -15.09
N ASP A 103 -19.37 22.88 -14.13
CA ASP A 103 -19.91 23.42 -12.87
C ASP A 103 -18.96 23.17 -11.68
N ASP A 104 -19.19 23.88 -10.57
CA ASP A 104 -18.39 23.78 -9.34
C ASP A 104 -18.85 22.70 -8.36
N LEU A 105 -19.89 21.94 -8.70
CA LEU A 105 -20.41 20.80 -7.93
C LEU A 105 -19.92 19.45 -8.44
N GLU A 106 -19.12 19.45 -9.51
CA GLU A 106 -18.58 18.25 -10.13
C GLU A 106 -17.75 17.37 -9.20
N HIS A 107 -17.78 16.07 -9.46
CA HIS A 107 -16.92 15.14 -8.73
C HIS A 107 -15.43 15.43 -9.04
N PRO A 108 -14.52 15.49 -8.04
CA PRO A 108 -13.13 15.90 -8.27
C PRO A 108 -12.43 15.13 -9.39
N THR A 109 -12.64 13.81 -9.48
CA THR A 109 -12.02 12.98 -10.53
C THR A 109 -12.55 13.27 -11.93
N ASN A 110 -13.76 13.82 -12.07
CA ASN A 110 -14.35 14.20 -13.36
C ASN A 110 -13.90 15.58 -13.82
N VAL A 111 -13.42 16.42 -12.91
CA VAL A 111 -12.86 17.74 -13.22
C VAL A 111 -11.44 17.62 -13.78
N MET A 112 -10.68 16.60 -13.34
CA MET A 112 -9.27 16.40 -13.72
C MET A 112 -9.00 16.33 -15.24
N PRO A 113 -9.78 15.59 -16.07
CA PRO A 113 -9.56 15.54 -17.52
C PRO A 113 -9.59 16.93 -18.15
N TRP A 114 -10.49 17.79 -17.67
CA TRP A 114 -10.69 19.14 -18.18
C TRP A 114 -9.59 20.09 -17.73
N LEU A 115 -9.22 20.08 -16.44
CA LEU A 115 -8.11 20.89 -15.93
C LEU A 115 -6.78 20.53 -16.58
N ASN A 116 -6.57 19.25 -16.90
CA ASN A 116 -5.37 18.82 -17.61
C ASN A 116 -5.23 19.47 -19.00
N LEU A 117 -6.31 19.97 -19.62
CA LEU A 117 -6.24 20.69 -20.90
C LEU A 117 -5.63 22.10 -20.77
N GLN A 118 -5.52 22.66 -19.57
CA GLN A 118 -4.85 23.96 -19.36
C GLN A 118 -3.40 23.94 -19.88
N ARG A 119 -2.72 22.79 -19.82
CA ARG A 119 -1.37 22.61 -20.39
C ARG A 119 -1.32 22.78 -21.92
N ARG A 120 -2.46 22.63 -22.60
CA ARG A 120 -2.62 22.85 -24.05
C ARG A 120 -3.15 24.26 -24.36
N GLY A 121 -3.21 25.14 -23.37
CA GLY A 121 -3.72 26.51 -23.51
C GLY A 121 -5.25 26.62 -23.54
N VAL A 122 -5.97 25.58 -23.09
CA VAL A 122 -7.45 25.60 -23.00
C VAL A 122 -7.88 26.20 -21.66
N GLN A 123 -8.81 27.16 -21.70
CA GLN A 123 -9.38 27.74 -20.49
C GLN A 123 -10.54 26.88 -19.96
N VAL A 124 -10.54 26.59 -18.66
CA VAL A 124 -11.66 25.93 -17.97
C VAL A 124 -12.47 26.99 -17.23
N ARG A 125 -13.70 27.21 -17.66
CA ARG A 125 -14.67 28.13 -17.04
C ARG A 125 -15.64 27.35 -16.18
N ARG A 126 -16.16 27.99 -15.13
CA ARG A 126 -16.99 27.31 -14.12
C ARG A 126 -18.26 28.10 -13.84
N ALA A 127 -19.39 27.43 -13.92
CA ALA A 127 -20.63 27.91 -13.34
C ALA A 127 -20.54 27.78 -11.82
N VAL A 128 -20.70 28.88 -11.10
CA VAL A 128 -20.62 28.90 -9.64
C VAL A 128 -22.00 28.67 -9.06
N SER A 129 -22.14 27.65 -8.23
CA SER A 129 -23.41 27.33 -7.58
C SER A 129 -23.73 28.31 -6.45
N ARG A 130 -25.02 28.53 -6.22
CA ARG A 130 -25.55 29.32 -5.11
C ARG A 130 -26.42 28.42 -4.25
N GLY A 131 -26.03 28.23 -2.99
CA GLY A 131 -26.70 27.29 -2.10
C GLY A 131 -26.72 25.87 -2.66
N TRP A 132 -25.60 25.43 -3.24
CA TRP A 132 -25.43 24.11 -3.87
C TRP A 132 -26.35 23.83 -5.07
N ARG A 133 -26.75 24.90 -5.77
CA ARG A 133 -27.54 24.82 -6.99
C ARG A 133 -27.02 25.73 -8.08
N TYR A 134 -27.22 25.31 -9.31
CA TYR A 134 -27.08 26.14 -10.49
C TYR A 134 -28.24 25.83 -11.46
N SER A 135 -28.53 26.77 -12.34
CA SER A 135 -29.46 26.60 -13.45
C SER A 135 -28.72 26.39 -14.77
N VAL A 136 -29.46 26.02 -15.82
CA VAL A 136 -28.91 26.03 -17.18
C VAL A 136 -28.42 27.43 -17.57
N ASP A 137 -29.08 28.49 -17.09
CA ASP A 137 -28.67 29.87 -17.36
C ASP A 137 -27.33 30.22 -16.70
N ASP A 138 -27.05 29.71 -15.50
CA ASP A 138 -25.75 29.93 -14.83
C ASP A 138 -24.59 29.28 -15.59
N ILE A 139 -24.82 28.09 -16.17
CA ILE A 139 -23.86 27.44 -17.07
C ILE A 139 -23.72 28.25 -18.34
N TRP A 140 -24.83 28.65 -18.95
CA TRP A 140 -24.85 29.36 -20.21
C TRP A 140 -24.18 30.74 -20.12
N ALA A 141 -24.23 31.41 -18.97
CA ALA A 141 -23.55 32.68 -18.72
C ALA A 141 -22.01 32.60 -18.85
N GLN A 142 -21.42 31.40 -18.78
CA GLN A 142 -19.98 31.19 -18.96
C GLN A 142 -19.57 30.93 -20.41
N VAL A 143 -20.54 30.69 -21.29
CA VAL A 143 -20.34 30.36 -22.71
C VAL A 143 -20.02 31.62 -23.50
N ASP A 144 -19.03 31.54 -24.38
CA ASP A 144 -18.72 32.57 -25.38
C ASP A 144 -18.36 31.96 -26.74
N ALA A 145 -17.93 32.82 -27.67
CA ALA A 145 -17.58 32.42 -29.03
C ALA A 145 -16.39 31.43 -29.13
N ARG A 146 -15.59 31.25 -28.06
CA ARG A 146 -14.49 30.28 -28.01
C ARG A 146 -14.83 29.02 -27.22
N THR A 147 -16.04 28.91 -26.68
CA THR A 147 -16.47 27.71 -25.98
C THR A 147 -16.67 26.57 -26.98
N ARG A 148 -15.89 25.50 -26.81
CA ARG A 148 -15.95 24.31 -27.66
C ARG A 148 -16.84 23.22 -27.06
N LEU A 149 -16.95 23.21 -25.74
CA LEU A 149 -17.55 22.10 -25.00
C LEU A 149 -18.18 22.58 -23.68
N VAL A 150 -19.31 21.98 -23.32
CA VAL A 150 -19.90 22.04 -21.98
C VAL A 150 -19.90 20.63 -21.39
N ALA A 151 -19.35 20.46 -20.20
CA ALA A 151 -19.30 19.19 -19.47
C ALA A 151 -20.01 19.31 -18.12
N VAL A 152 -20.99 18.45 -17.86
CA VAL A 152 -21.74 18.44 -16.58
C VAL A 152 -22.08 17.02 -16.13
N SER A 153 -22.31 16.83 -14.84
CA SER A 153 -22.91 15.63 -14.29
C SER A 153 -24.43 15.68 -14.50
N TRP A 154 -25.01 14.55 -14.92
CA TRP A 154 -26.47 14.44 -15.01
C TRP A 154 -27.11 14.58 -13.62
N VAL A 155 -26.53 13.88 -12.64
CA VAL A 155 -26.90 13.97 -11.23
C VAL A 155 -25.65 14.29 -10.43
N GLN A 156 -25.67 15.44 -9.75
CA GLN A 156 -24.51 15.94 -9.01
C GLN A 156 -24.15 15.03 -7.82
N TYR A 157 -22.87 14.74 -7.66
CA TYR A 157 -22.40 13.73 -6.69
C TYR A 157 -22.69 14.14 -5.24
N GLY A 158 -22.64 15.44 -4.95
CA GLY A 158 -22.77 15.98 -3.61
C GLY A 158 -24.23 16.10 -3.18
N THR A 159 -25.03 16.80 -3.97
CA THR A 159 -26.40 17.18 -3.60
C THR A 159 -27.50 16.36 -4.25
N GLY A 160 -27.16 15.53 -5.24
CA GLY A 160 -28.16 14.84 -6.05
C GLY A 160 -28.95 15.77 -6.96
N LEU A 161 -28.50 17.02 -7.17
CA LEU A 161 -29.11 17.94 -8.14
C LEU A 161 -29.11 17.31 -9.53
N ARG A 162 -30.29 17.17 -10.14
CA ARG A 162 -30.46 16.71 -11.51
C ARG A 162 -30.41 17.90 -12.47
N THR A 163 -29.44 17.89 -13.38
CA THR A 163 -29.31 18.90 -14.43
C THR A 163 -30.35 18.67 -15.53
N ASP A 164 -30.99 19.74 -16.02
CA ASP A 164 -31.85 19.67 -17.21
C ASP A 164 -31.00 19.52 -18.47
N LEU A 165 -30.66 18.28 -18.79
CA LEU A 165 -29.85 17.94 -19.96
C LEU A 165 -30.58 18.21 -21.28
N ALA A 166 -31.92 18.19 -21.30
CA ALA A 166 -32.68 18.42 -22.51
C ALA A 166 -32.54 19.89 -22.96
N GLU A 167 -32.74 20.83 -22.03
CA GLU A 167 -32.59 22.25 -22.32
C GLU A 167 -31.13 22.64 -22.57
N LEU A 168 -30.19 22.17 -21.74
CA LEU A 168 -28.77 22.47 -21.94
C LEU A 168 -28.24 21.89 -23.25
N GLY A 169 -28.63 20.66 -23.59
CA GLY A 169 -28.26 20.01 -24.84
C GLY A 169 -28.86 20.70 -26.07
N ARG A 170 -30.12 21.17 -25.99
CA ARG A 170 -30.72 22.01 -27.04
C ARG A 170 -29.90 23.27 -27.29
N ARG A 171 -29.53 24.01 -26.24
CA ARG A 171 -28.69 25.22 -26.36
C ARG A 171 -27.30 24.91 -26.94
N CYS A 172 -26.64 23.86 -26.45
CA CYS A 172 -25.34 23.43 -26.99
C CYS A 172 -25.42 23.09 -28.48
N ARG A 173 -26.47 22.38 -28.90
CA ARG A 173 -26.70 22.01 -30.30
C ARG A 173 -26.93 23.24 -31.18
N GLU A 174 -27.76 24.18 -30.73
CA GLU A 174 -28.03 25.44 -31.45
C GLU A 174 -26.77 26.31 -31.60
N ALA A 175 -25.91 26.34 -30.58
CA ALA A 175 -24.67 27.10 -30.59
C ALA A 175 -23.48 26.39 -31.27
N GLY A 176 -23.65 25.14 -31.73
CA GLY A 176 -22.56 24.38 -32.31
C GLY A 176 -21.47 23.97 -31.30
N ILE A 177 -21.81 23.87 -30.02
CA ILE A 177 -20.94 23.46 -28.91
C ILE A 177 -21.13 21.96 -28.63
N PHE A 178 -20.08 21.25 -28.20
CA PHE A 178 -20.19 19.83 -27.81
C PHE A 178 -20.74 19.68 -26.39
N PHE A 179 -21.66 18.74 -26.20
CA PHE A 179 -22.24 18.47 -24.88
C PHE A 179 -21.80 17.13 -24.29
N VAL A 180 -21.07 17.16 -23.18
CA VAL A 180 -20.53 15.97 -22.52
C VAL A 180 -21.16 15.79 -21.14
N VAL A 181 -21.55 14.55 -20.84
CA VAL A 181 -22.30 14.21 -19.63
C VAL A 181 -21.62 13.08 -18.87
N ASP A 182 -21.40 13.27 -17.55
CA ASP A 182 -21.23 12.15 -16.63
C ASP A 182 -22.59 11.59 -16.20
N GLY A 183 -22.85 10.33 -16.55
CA GLY A 183 -24.08 9.62 -16.28
C GLY A 183 -24.10 8.79 -15.00
N ILE A 184 -22.99 8.65 -14.28
CA ILE A 184 -22.78 7.56 -13.32
C ILE A 184 -23.76 7.54 -12.13
N GLN A 185 -24.24 8.71 -11.71
CA GLN A 185 -25.14 8.84 -10.57
C GLN A 185 -26.62 8.63 -10.95
N GLY A 186 -26.97 8.72 -12.24
CA GLY A 186 -28.34 8.57 -12.73
C GLY A 186 -28.61 7.25 -13.44
N ALA A 187 -27.66 6.73 -14.22
CA ALA A 187 -27.87 5.56 -15.06
C ALA A 187 -28.29 4.33 -14.25
N GLY A 188 -29.40 3.69 -14.66
CA GLY A 188 -29.99 2.53 -13.97
C GLY A 188 -30.96 2.89 -12.82
N LEU A 189 -30.97 4.14 -12.36
CA LEU A 189 -31.92 4.66 -11.37
C LEU A 189 -32.95 5.60 -12.00
N LEU A 190 -32.52 6.36 -13.01
CA LEU A 190 -33.31 7.31 -13.78
C LEU A 190 -33.23 6.92 -15.27
N ARG A 191 -34.25 7.31 -16.03
CA ARG A 191 -34.34 7.04 -17.47
C ARG A 191 -33.50 8.04 -18.25
N ALA A 192 -32.51 7.51 -18.96
CA ALA A 192 -31.63 8.28 -19.81
C ALA A 192 -32.17 8.32 -21.25
N HIS A 193 -32.06 9.49 -21.90
CA HIS A 193 -32.47 9.68 -23.30
C HIS A 193 -31.41 10.48 -24.07
N VAL A 194 -30.21 9.92 -24.16
CA VAL A 194 -28.99 10.63 -24.61
C VAL A 194 -29.13 11.25 -26.00
N ASP A 195 -29.76 10.54 -26.95
CA ASP A 195 -29.93 11.06 -28.31
C ASP A 195 -30.95 12.22 -28.36
N SER A 196 -32.07 12.12 -27.63
CA SER A 196 -33.09 13.20 -27.59
C SER A 196 -32.64 14.42 -26.79
N TRP A 197 -31.74 14.23 -25.83
CA TRP A 197 -31.10 15.31 -25.09
C TRP A 197 -29.92 15.92 -25.84
N HIS A 198 -29.62 15.46 -27.06
CA HIS A 198 -28.51 15.95 -27.87
C HIS A 198 -27.15 15.86 -27.15
N VAL A 199 -26.95 14.81 -26.35
CA VAL A 199 -25.66 14.54 -25.68
C VAL A 199 -24.66 14.04 -26.72
N ASP A 200 -23.53 14.72 -26.82
CA ASP A 200 -22.44 14.36 -27.73
C ASP A 200 -21.53 13.27 -27.16
N ALA A 201 -21.35 13.23 -25.84
CA ALA A 201 -20.72 12.11 -25.16
C ALA A 201 -21.35 11.85 -23.79
N PHE A 202 -21.73 10.59 -23.53
CA PHE A 202 -22.25 10.14 -22.24
C PHE A 202 -21.31 9.09 -21.65
N SER A 203 -20.60 9.45 -20.58
CA SER A 203 -19.64 8.57 -19.91
C SER A 203 -20.21 8.02 -18.61
N CYS A 204 -20.07 6.73 -18.36
CA CYS A 204 -20.70 6.10 -17.19
C CYS A 204 -19.93 4.85 -16.71
N GLY A 205 -19.53 4.83 -15.44
CA GLY A 205 -19.16 3.59 -14.74
C GLY A 205 -20.38 2.73 -14.42
N VAL A 206 -20.22 1.42 -14.28
CA VAL A 206 -21.38 0.51 -14.14
C VAL A 206 -21.67 0.02 -12.72
N HIS A 207 -20.92 0.48 -11.71
CA HIS A 207 -20.93 -0.08 -10.35
C HIS A 207 -21.90 0.59 -9.36
N LYS A 208 -22.76 1.48 -9.84
CA LYS A 208 -23.75 2.21 -9.01
C LYS A 208 -25.17 1.77 -9.39
N GLY A 209 -25.96 2.66 -9.99
CA GLY A 209 -27.31 2.36 -10.44
C GLY A 209 -27.42 1.22 -11.45
N LEU A 210 -26.31 0.90 -12.14
CA LEU A 210 -26.23 -0.21 -13.10
C LEU A 210 -25.89 -1.57 -12.47
N LEU A 211 -25.64 -1.63 -11.16
CA LEU A 211 -25.58 -2.87 -10.35
C LEU A 211 -24.50 -3.88 -10.75
N ALA A 212 -23.51 -3.47 -11.53
CA ALA A 212 -22.44 -4.30 -12.06
C ALA A 212 -21.14 -4.15 -11.23
N PRO A 213 -20.10 -4.98 -11.43
CA PRO A 213 -18.84 -4.84 -10.67
C PRO A 213 -18.04 -3.57 -11.02
N LEU A 214 -17.12 -3.21 -10.14
CA LEU A 214 -16.09 -2.18 -10.38
C LEU A 214 -15.15 -2.59 -11.54
N GLY A 215 -14.50 -1.61 -12.17
CA GLY A 215 -13.52 -1.85 -13.24
C GLY A 215 -14.12 -2.02 -14.65
N LEU A 216 -15.36 -1.58 -14.85
CA LEU A 216 -16.01 -1.48 -16.15
C LEU A 216 -16.82 -0.17 -16.24
N GLY A 217 -16.88 0.39 -17.43
CA GLY A 217 -17.65 1.57 -17.81
C GLY A 217 -17.98 1.54 -19.30
N PHE A 218 -18.68 2.56 -19.75
CA PHE A 218 -18.88 2.79 -21.18
C PHE A 218 -18.89 4.29 -21.49
N LEU A 219 -18.62 4.59 -22.76
CA LEU A 219 -18.71 5.89 -23.38
C LEU A 219 -19.62 5.76 -24.60
N HIS A 220 -20.77 6.42 -24.58
CA HIS A 220 -21.59 6.63 -25.78
C HIS A 220 -21.18 7.95 -26.44
N VAL A 221 -21.01 7.97 -27.76
CA VAL A 221 -20.57 9.15 -28.52
C VAL A 221 -21.48 9.42 -29.72
N SER A 222 -21.96 10.65 -29.87
CA SER A 222 -22.74 11.07 -31.04
C SER A 222 -21.89 10.99 -32.33
N PRO A 223 -22.50 10.79 -33.51
CA PRO A 223 -21.76 10.81 -34.77
C PRO A 223 -21.05 12.15 -35.02
N ARG A 224 -21.63 13.25 -34.53
CA ARG A 224 -21.10 14.61 -34.64
C ARG A 224 -19.75 14.74 -33.92
N LEU A 225 -19.66 14.27 -32.67
CA LEU A 225 -18.42 14.30 -31.92
C LEU A 225 -17.47 13.19 -32.37
N LEU A 226 -17.99 11.98 -32.65
CA LEU A 226 -17.17 10.86 -33.06
C LEU A 226 -16.40 11.14 -34.36
N GLY A 227 -16.99 11.84 -35.33
CA GLY A 227 -16.26 12.28 -36.54
C GLY A 227 -15.15 13.31 -36.30
N ARG A 228 -15.03 13.85 -35.07
CA ARG A 228 -14.04 14.86 -34.67
C ARG A 228 -13.04 14.36 -33.63
N LEU A 229 -13.21 13.13 -33.12
CA LEU A 229 -12.30 12.55 -32.13
C LEU A 229 -11.15 11.81 -32.79
N THR A 230 -9.93 12.19 -32.48
CA THR A 230 -8.73 11.41 -32.80
C THR A 230 -8.32 10.62 -31.53
N PRO A 231 -8.33 9.28 -31.55
CA PRO A 231 -8.04 8.50 -30.33
C PRO A 231 -6.60 8.73 -29.88
N ALA A 232 -6.41 9.21 -28.65
CA ALA A 232 -5.07 9.39 -28.07
C ALA A 232 -4.38 8.05 -27.79
N HIS A 233 -5.17 7.00 -27.58
CA HIS A 233 -4.72 5.62 -27.43
C HIS A 233 -5.52 4.75 -28.39
N VAL A 234 -4.85 3.80 -29.04
CA VAL A 234 -5.46 2.88 -30.01
C VAL A 234 -5.21 1.45 -29.59
N GLY A 235 -6.20 0.59 -29.77
CA GLY A 235 -6.12 -0.84 -29.49
C GLY A 235 -6.84 -1.67 -30.56
N PRO A 236 -6.72 -3.01 -30.50
CA PRO A 236 -7.50 -3.91 -31.35
C PRO A 236 -8.99 -3.73 -31.05
N GLY A 237 -9.78 -3.47 -32.09
CA GLY A 237 -11.21 -3.12 -32.01
C GLY A 237 -11.77 -2.93 -33.42
N ALA A 238 -12.44 -1.80 -33.70
CA ALA A 238 -12.80 -1.39 -35.08
C ALA A 238 -11.63 -0.78 -35.87
N LEU A 239 -10.40 -0.97 -35.38
CA LEU A 239 -9.15 -0.59 -36.03
C LEU A 239 -8.43 -1.84 -36.51
N ARG A 240 -7.94 -1.80 -37.75
CA ARG A 240 -7.10 -2.83 -38.35
C ARG A 240 -5.78 -2.25 -38.80
N VAL A 241 -4.76 -3.11 -38.85
CA VAL A 241 -3.46 -2.74 -39.39
C VAL A 241 -3.35 -3.35 -40.79
N ALA A 242 -3.28 -2.49 -41.81
CA ALA A 242 -2.99 -2.92 -43.17
C ALA A 242 -1.47 -2.91 -43.38
N ARG A 243 -0.97 -3.95 -44.07
CA ARG A 243 0.44 -4.09 -44.42
C ARG A 243 0.59 -4.14 -45.94
N GLY A 244 1.37 -3.21 -46.48
CA GLY A 244 1.82 -3.20 -47.87
C GLY A 244 3.34 -3.24 -47.92
N GLY A 245 3.93 -4.41 -48.11
CA GLY A 245 5.40 -4.56 -48.06
C GLY A 245 5.97 -4.26 -46.67
N ALA A 246 6.80 -3.20 -46.57
CA ALA A 246 7.40 -2.71 -45.34
C ALA A 246 6.53 -1.65 -44.61
N ASP A 247 5.51 -1.12 -45.27
CA ASP A 247 4.66 -0.04 -44.72
C ASP A 247 3.49 -0.61 -43.92
N TRP A 248 3.27 0.00 -42.75
CA TRP A 248 2.17 -0.33 -41.84
C TRP A 248 1.26 0.88 -41.71
N GLN A 249 -0.04 0.69 -41.95
CA GLN A 249 -1.04 1.74 -41.82
C GLN A 249 -2.15 1.29 -40.88
N LEU A 250 -2.54 2.18 -39.97
CA LEU A 250 -3.72 1.99 -39.12
C LEU A 250 -4.94 2.48 -39.89
N LEU A 251 -5.92 1.59 -40.08
CA LEU A 251 -7.17 1.89 -40.77
C LEU A 251 -8.33 1.65 -39.80
N ALA A 252 -9.32 2.54 -39.83
CA ALA A 252 -10.63 2.30 -39.22
C ALA A 252 -11.57 1.78 -40.30
N ASP A 253 -12.29 0.68 -40.03
CA ASP A 253 -13.27 0.16 -40.98
C ASP A 253 -14.48 1.09 -41.12
N ASP A 254 -14.84 1.76 -40.03
CA ASP A 254 -15.86 2.81 -40.01
C ASP A 254 -15.44 3.90 -39.00
N PRO A 255 -15.18 5.14 -39.45
CA PRO A 255 -14.76 6.23 -38.56
C PRO A 255 -15.85 6.64 -37.55
N LEU A 256 -17.11 6.23 -37.78
CA LEU A 256 -18.26 6.48 -36.91
C LEU A 256 -18.61 5.29 -36.02
N ASP A 257 -17.70 4.31 -35.88
CA ASP A 257 -17.83 3.22 -34.93
C ASP A 257 -17.05 3.51 -33.64
N ALA A 258 -17.75 3.63 -32.51
CA ALA A 258 -17.13 4.01 -31.24
C ALA A 258 -16.15 2.95 -30.72
N ARG A 259 -16.22 1.70 -31.19
CA ARG A 259 -15.27 0.62 -30.83
C ARG A 259 -13.83 0.96 -31.19
N ARG A 260 -13.59 1.96 -32.07
CA ARG A 260 -12.24 2.47 -32.36
C ARG A 260 -11.60 3.25 -31.20
N LEU A 261 -12.38 3.57 -30.17
CA LEU A 261 -11.92 4.27 -28.95
C LEU A 261 -11.46 3.29 -27.85
N GLU A 262 -11.59 1.98 -28.07
CA GLU A 262 -11.22 0.95 -27.09
C GLU A 262 -9.71 0.67 -27.16
N THR A 263 -9.04 0.67 -26.00
CA THR A 263 -7.57 0.70 -25.92
C THR A 263 -6.92 -0.67 -25.74
N GLY A 264 -7.65 -1.78 -25.90
CA GLY A 264 -7.13 -3.13 -25.63
C GLY A 264 -8.21 -4.21 -25.55
N ASN A 265 -7.84 -5.38 -24.99
CA ASN A 265 -8.83 -6.42 -24.68
C ASN A 265 -9.85 -5.90 -23.65
N LEU A 266 -11.11 -6.27 -23.85
CA LEU A 266 -12.20 -5.88 -22.97
C LEU A 266 -12.14 -6.66 -21.65
N ASN A 267 -12.74 -6.07 -20.60
CA ASN A 267 -13.01 -6.77 -19.34
C ASN A 267 -14.17 -7.76 -19.54
N PHE A 268 -13.90 -8.91 -20.15
CA PHE A 268 -14.92 -9.92 -20.47
C PHE A 268 -15.68 -10.44 -19.23
N PRO A 269 -15.03 -10.78 -18.09
CA PRO A 269 -15.75 -11.15 -16.87
C PRO A 269 -16.69 -10.02 -16.39
N GLY A 270 -16.22 -8.78 -16.43
CA GLY A 270 -17.04 -7.61 -16.12
C GLY A 270 -18.25 -7.46 -17.03
N LEU A 271 -18.10 -7.74 -18.33
CA LEU A 271 -19.19 -7.71 -19.31
C LEU A 271 -20.25 -8.77 -19.06
N TYR A 272 -19.87 -9.97 -18.61
CA TYR A 272 -20.83 -10.99 -18.17
C TYR A 272 -21.61 -10.52 -16.95
N GLY A 273 -20.95 -9.87 -16.00
CA GLY A 273 -21.60 -9.22 -14.86
C GLY A 273 -22.56 -8.13 -15.28
N LEU A 274 -22.12 -7.22 -16.15
CA LEU A 274 -22.96 -6.14 -16.67
C LEU A 274 -24.18 -6.69 -17.42
N ARG A 275 -24.01 -7.72 -18.25
CA ARG A 275 -25.12 -8.39 -18.92
C ARG A 275 -26.17 -8.86 -17.91
N ARG A 276 -25.75 -9.52 -16.83
CA ARG A 276 -26.69 -9.98 -15.79
C ARG A 276 -27.31 -8.81 -15.05
N ALA A 277 -26.54 -7.77 -14.73
CA ALA A 277 -27.04 -6.61 -14.02
C ALA A 277 -28.09 -5.83 -14.83
N LEU A 278 -27.87 -5.68 -16.15
CA LEU A 278 -28.86 -5.10 -17.08
C LEU A 278 -30.14 -5.94 -17.12
N GLN A 279 -30.03 -7.27 -17.14
CA GLN A 279 -31.21 -8.14 -17.03
C GLN A 279 -31.97 -7.94 -15.72
N LEU A 280 -31.29 -7.72 -14.59
CA LEU A 280 -31.96 -7.42 -13.32
C LEU A 280 -32.75 -6.11 -13.40
N ILE A 281 -32.21 -5.09 -14.06
CA ILE A 281 -32.87 -3.81 -14.28
C ILE A 281 -34.09 -3.98 -15.19
N ASP A 282 -33.95 -4.75 -16.27
CA ASP A 282 -35.05 -5.08 -17.18
C ASP A 282 -36.17 -5.87 -16.47
N GLU A 283 -35.81 -6.88 -15.67
CA GLU A 283 -36.74 -7.68 -14.86
C GLU A 283 -37.51 -6.81 -13.85
N ALA A 284 -36.87 -5.79 -13.28
CA ALA A 284 -37.50 -4.81 -12.40
C ALA A 284 -38.37 -3.77 -13.13
N HIS A 285 -38.20 -3.65 -14.45
CA HIS A 285 -38.72 -2.60 -15.33
C HIS A 285 -38.24 -1.19 -14.95
N PRO A 286 -37.50 -0.49 -15.84
CA PRO A 286 -37.10 0.90 -15.63
C PRO A 286 -38.26 1.86 -15.29
N ASP A 287 -39.45 1.63 -15.84
CA ASP A 287 -40.67 2.43 -15.56
C ASP A 287 -41.17 2.30 -14.11
N ARG A 288 -40.71 1.29 -13.37
CA ARG A 288 -41.01 1.13 -11.94
C ARG A 288 -39.89 1.69 -11.06
N ILE A 289 -38.63 1.56 -11.49
CA ILE A 289 -37.46 1.97 -10.72
C ILE A 289 -37.45 3.48 -10.47
N GLU A 290 -37.57 4.29 -11.53
CA GLU A 290 -37.44 5.75 -11.43
C GLU A 290 -38.48 6.38 -10.49
N PRO A 291 -39.80 6.14 -10.65
CA PRO A 291 -40.80 6.68 -9.73
C PRO A 291 -40.60 6.18 -8.29
N TRP A 292 -40.10 4.95 -8.11
CA TRP A 292 -39.85 4.35 -6.81
C TRP A 292 -38.74 5.07 -6.05
N VAL A 293 -37.54 5.19 -6.64
CA VAL A 293 -36.40 5.82 -5.97
C VAL A 293 -36.62 7.32 -5.75
N LEU A 294 -37.33 8.00 -6.68
CA LEU A 294 -37.74 9.39 -6.50
C LEU A 294 -38.73 9.51 -5.34
N GLY A 295 -39.71 8.61 -5.23
CA GLY A 295 -40.64 8.57 -4.10
C GLY A 295 -39.94 8.42 -2.75
N LEU A 296 -38.96 7.51 -2.64
CA LEU A 296 -38.16 7.32 -1.42
C LEU A 296 -37.36 8.58 -1.05
N SER A 297 -36.68 9.18 -2.03
CA SER A 297 -35.89 10.41 -1.81
C SER A 297 -36.78 11.59 -1.41
N ALA A 298 -37.95 11.75 -2.03
CA ALA A 298 -38.90 12.79 -1.70
C ALA A 298 -39.47 12.61 -0.29
N HIS A 299 -39.79 11.37 0.09
CA HIS A 299 -40.24 11.04 1.43
C HIS A 299 -39.19 11.39 2.49
N LEU A 300 -37.93 10.96 2.29
CA LEU A 300 -36.84 11.30 3.20
C LEU A 300 -36.64 12.82 3.28
N ALA A 301 -36.57 13.51 2.14
CA ALA A 301 -36.33 14.94 2.09
C ALA A 301 -37.45 15.74 2.77
N GLN A 302 -38.72 15.32 2.64
CA GLN A 302 -39.85 15.92 3.34
C GLN A 302 -39.75 15.70 4.85
N GLY A 303 -39.49 14.47 5.29
CA GLY A 303 -39.36 14.15 6.72
C GLY A 303 -38.20 14.88 7.39
N LEU A 304 -37.04 14.96 6.74
CA LEU A 304 -35.89 15.71 7.24
C LEU A 304 -36.20 17.22 7.39
N ARG A 305 -36.91 17.82 6.43
CA ARG A 305 -37.35 19.23 6.54
C ARG A 305 -38.34 19.44 7.68
N GLN A 306 -39.25 18.50 7.91
CA GLN A 306 -40.17 18.54 9.07
C GLN A 306 -39.42 18.44 10.40
N GLN A 307 -38.31 17.69 10.44
CA GLN A 307 -37.39 17.63 11.56
C GLN A 307 -36.43 18.83 11.65
N ARG A 308 -36.59 19.84 10.77
CA ARG A 308 -35.78 21.07 10.70
C ARG A 308 -34.32 20.87 10.30
N PHE A 309 -33.98 19.76 9.63
CA PHE A 309 -32.65 19.60 9.02
C PHE A 309 -32.50 20.48 7.77
N SER A 310 -31.27 20.95 7.53
CA SER A 310 -30.90 21.70 6.34
C SER A 310 -30.68 20.73 5.16
N VAL A 311 -31.73 20.46 4.39
CA VAL A 311 -31.66 19.59 3.20
C VAL A 311 -31.09 20.37 2.03
N LEU A 312 -29.92 19.97 1.54
CA LEU A 312 -29.23 20.59 0.41
C LEU A 312 -29.80 20.19 -0.94
N SER A 313 -30.34 18.96 -1.03
CA SER A 313 -30.99 18.47 -2.25
C SER A 313 -32.20 19.32 -2.64
N PRO A 314 -32.43 19.52 -3.95
CA PRO A 314 -33.50 20.40 -4.42
C PRO A 314 -34.90 19.92 -3.99
N PRO A 315 -35.81 20.83 -3.58
CA PRO A 315 -37.21 20.54 -3.32
C PRO A 315 -38.00 20.37 -4.62
N ASP A 316 -37.51 20.91 -5.72
CA ASP A 316 -38.17 20.90 -7.01
C ASP A 316 -38.16 19.48 -7.58
N ARG A 317 -39.36 18.94 -7.86
CA ARG A 317 -39.55 17.56 -8.32
C ARG A 317 -38.71 17.24 -9.56
N ASP A 318 -38.57 18.20 -10.47
CA ASP A 318 -37.83 18.02 -11.72
C ASP A 318 -36.31 18.07 -11.54
N ALA A 319 -35.83 18.55 -10.41
CA ALA A 319 -34.41 18.62 -10.06
C ALA A 319 -33.99 17.50 -9.08
N GLN A 320 -34.93 16.69 -8.58
CA GLN A 320 -34.66 15.59 -7.65
C GLN A 320 -34.05 14.37 -8.34
N SER A 321 -33.29 13.61 -7.55
CA SER A 321 -32.73 12.31 -7.92
C SER A 321 -32.92 11.32 -6.77
N ALA A 322 -32.38 10.11 -6.89
CA ALA A 322 -32.40 9.11 -5.82
C ALA A 322 -31.55 9.48 -4.57
N THR A 323 -30.96 10.68 -4.55
CA THR A 323 -30.00 11.12 -3.54
C THR A 323 -30.56 12.30 -2.73
N VAL A 324 -30.44 12.21 -1.42
CA VAL A 324 -30.73 13.27 -0.46
C VAL A 324 -29.47 13.59 0.33
N ALA A 325 -29.04 14.84 0.28
CA ALA A 325 -27.94 15.39 1.05
C ALA A 325 -28.46 16.39 2.07
N LEU A 326 -27.90 16.36 3.28
CA LEU A 326 -28.21 17.32 4.33
C LEU A 326 -26.94 17.88 4.96
N ALA A 327 -27.02 19.15 5.33
CA ALA A 327 -26.04 19.83 6.14
C ALA A 327 -26.37 19.74 7.63
N ILE A 328 -25.31 19.55 8.41
CA ILE A 328 -25.40 19.32 9.84
C ILE A 328 -24.07 19.68 10.50
N ASP A 329 -24.12 20.32 11.68
CA ASP A 329 -22.96 20.95 12.33
C ASP A 329 -21.85 19.95 12.70
N ASP A 330 -22.21 18.68 12.96
CA ASP A 330 -21.26 17.57 13.18
C ASP A 330 -21.61 16.38 12.27
N ALA A 331 -21.34 16.54 10.98
CA ALA A 331 -21.58 15.51 9.96
C ALA A 331 -20.87 14.17 10.24
N PRO A 332 -19.62 14.13 10.74
CA PRO A 332 -18.99 12.88 11.15
C PRO A 332 -19.73 12.15 12.27
N ALA A 333 -20.10 12.84 13.36
CA ALA A 333 -20.80 12.21 14.47
C ALA A 333 -22.22 11.78 14.08
N PHE A 334 -22.89 12.55 13.21
CA PHE A 334 -24.19 12.17 12.66
C PHE A 334 -24.10 10.95 11.74
N HIS A 335 -23.08 10.89 10.88
CA HIS A 335 -22.81 9.71 10.06
C HIS A 335 -22.56 8.47 10.92
N ALA A 336 -21.76 8.59 11.98
CA ALA A 336 -21.53 7.52 12.95
C ALA A 336 -22.81 7.11 13.70
N HIS A 337 -23.68 8.07 14.02
CA HIS A 337 -25.00 7.81 14.61
C HIS A 337 -25.89 6.98 13.69
N LEU A 338 -25.97 7.34 12.40
CA LEU A 338 -26.69 6.54 11.39
C LEU A 338 -26.09 5.14 11.26
N ALA A 339 -24.75 5.01 11.27
CA ALA A 339 -24.07 3.72 11.19
C ALA A 339 -24.41 2.82 12.39
N ARG A 340 -24.47 3.35 13.62
CA ARG A 340 -24.91 2.62 14.82
C ARG A 340 -26.36 2.17 14.72
N ALA A 341 -27.21 2.92 14.03
CA ALA A 341 -28.59 2.54 13.73
C ALA A 341 -28.72 1.52 12.57
N GLY A 342 -27.60 1.02 12.02
CA GLY A 342 -27.60 0.06 10.92
C GLY A 342 -27.86 0.69 9.55
N ILE A 343 -27.69 2.00 9.41
CA ILE A 343 -27.90 2.75 8.16
C ILE A 343 -26.55 3.04 7.51
N ILE A 344 -26.37 2.61 6.26
CA ILE A 344 -25.18 2.88 5.46
C ILE A 344 -25.42 4.13 4.63
N ALA A 345 -24.70 5.21 4.95
CA ALA A 345 -24.72 6.51 4.26
C ALA A 345 -23.29 6.94 3.84
N SER A 346 -23.16 8.03 3.08
CA SER A 346 -21.85 8.65 2.80
C SER A 346 -21.63 9.91 3.62
N LEU A 347 -20.40 10.10 4.13
CA LEU A 347 -19.88 11.42 4.52
C LEU A 347 -19.12 11.99 3.32
N LEU A 348 -19.41 13.24 2.95
CA LEU A 348 -18.75 13.92 1.84
C LEU A 348 -17.65 14.87 2.36
N ASP A 349 -16.58 15.03 1.58
CA ASP A 349 -15.47 15.96 1.89
C ASP A 349 -15.93 17.41 2.09
N THR A 350 -17.09 17.77 1.57
CA THR A 350 -17.71 19.09 1.75
C THR A 350 -18.38 19.28 3.13
N GLY A 351 -18.36 18.26 4.00
CA GLY A 351 -18.92 18.34 5.36
C GLY A 351 -20.42 18.01 5.44
N HIS A 352 -20.95 17.23 4.49
CA HIS A 352 -22.37 16.90 4.43
C HIS A 352 -22.59 15.38 4.44
N VAL A 353 -23.74 14.94 4.95
CA VAL A 353 -24.14 13.53 4.90
C VAL A 353 -25.10 13.31 3.73
N ARG A 354 -24.83 12.24 2.96
CA ARG A 354 -25.58 11.87 1.76
C ARG A 354 -26.17 10.48 1.91
N LEU A 355 -27.47 10.38 1.68
CA LEU A 355 -28.25 9.14 1.61
C LEU A 355 -28.72 8.96 0.16
N SER A 356 -28.48 7.80 -0.43
CA SER A 356 -28.79 7.54 -1.84
C SER A 356 -29.39 6.15 -2.01
N PHE A 357 -30.58 6.10 -2.61
CA PHE A 357 -31.42 4.91 -2.64
C PHE A 357 -31.34 4.15 -3.97
N GLY A 358 -31.33 2.82 -3.89
CA GLY A 358 -31.56 1.92 -5.02
C GLY A 358 -32.98 1.38 -5.05
N ALA A 359 -33.34 0.71 -6.15
CA ALA A 359 -34.65 0.07 -6.30
C ALA A 359 -34.94 -1.03 -5.25
N PHE A 360 -33.91 -1.52 -4.54
CA PHE A 360 -34.05 -2.49 -3.46
C PHE A 360 -34.49 -1.87 -2.12
N ASN A 361 -34.45 -0.53 -1.96
CA ASN A 361 -34.84 0.14 -0.72
C ASN A 361 -36.37 0.23 -0.55
N THR A 362 -36.86 0.34 0.69
CA THR A 362 -38.31 0.42 1.01
C THR A 362 -38.70 1.75 1.67
N THR A 363 -40.01 2.04 1.68
CA THR A 363 -40.57 3.17 2.44
C THR A 363 -40.33 2.98 3.94
N ASP A 364 -40.52 1.78 4.49
CA ASP A 364 -40.24 1.48 5.91
C ASP A 364 -38.78 1.76 6.29
N GLU A 365 -37.83 1.55 5.38
CA GLU A 365 -36.43 1.92 5.61
C GLU A 365 -36.25 3.43 5.67
N VAL A 366 -36.97 4.20 4.86
CA VAL A 366 -36.99 5.66 4.94
C VAL A 366 -37.56 6.12 6.29
N ASP A 367 -38.65 5.51 6.75
CA ASP A 367 -39.24 5.80 8.06
C ASP A 367 -38.25 5.53 9.20
N ARG A 368 -37.55 4.39 9.16
CA ARG A 368 -36.50 4.07 10.14
C ARG A 368 -35.30 5.00 10.07
N ILE A 369 -34.96 5.52 8.89
CA ILE A 369 -33.96 6.59 8.76
C ILE A 369 -34.48 7.84 9.48
N LEU A 370 -35.73 8.24 9.24
CA LEU A 370 -36.34 9.42 9.88
C LEU A 370 -36.47 9.29 11.40
N GLU A 371 -36.72 8.08 11.91
CA GLU A 371 -36.67 7.78 13.35
C GLU A 371 -35.26 7.97 13.91
N ALA A 372 -34.25 7.40 13.24
CA ALA A 372 -32.86 7.55 13.63
C ALA A 372 -32.42 9.03 13.61
N THR A 373 -32.82 9.81 12.60
CA THR A 373 -32.52 11.24 12.55
C THR A 373 -33.28 12.05 13.59
N SER A 374 -34.50 11.65 13.98
CA SER A 374 -35.23 12.32 15.07
C SER A 374 -34.58 12.13 16.44
N ALA A 375 -33.87 11.03 16.64
CA ALA A 375 -33.12 10.74 17.86
C ALA A 375 -31.81 11.54 17.96
N TRP A 376 -31.36 12.15 16.85
CA TRP A 376 -30.18 13.02 16.82
C TRP A 376 -30.43 14.28 17.65
N GLY A 377 -29.56 14.52 18.65
CA GLY A 377 -29.68 15.67 19.57
C GLY A 377 -30.71 15.52 20.69
N ARG A 378 -31.50 14.42 20.74
CA ARG A 378 -32.46 14.15 21.84
C ARG A 378 -31.92 13.23 22.93
N THR A 379 -30.68 12.78 22.81
CA THR A 379 -29.96 12.13 23.91
C THR A 379 -29.28 13.21 24.73
N ALA A 380 -29.80 13.39 25.95
CA ALA A 380 -29.17 14.15 27.01
C ALA A 380 -27.69 13.78 27.14
N SER A 381 -26.85 14.81 27.34
CA SER A 381 -25.55 14.76 28.03
C SER A 381 -24.93 13.37 28.09
N LEU A 382 -24.07 13.05 27.13
CA LEU A 382 -23.14 11.96 27.34
C LEU A 382 -22.23 12.35 28.52
N PRO A 383 -22.06 11.48 29.53
CA PRO A 383 -21.07 11.71 30.55
C PRO A 383 -19.70 11.83 29.88
N SER A 384 -18.87 12.72 30.42
CA SER A 384 -17.42 12.68 30.24
C SER A 384 -16.94 11.22 30.34
N PRO A 385 -15.85 10.81 29.67
CA PRO A 385 -15.15 9.58 30.04
C PRO A 385 -14.56 9.77 31.43
N SER A 386 -15.40 9.72 32.47
CA SER A 386 -14.96 9.45 33.83
C SER A 386 -14.50 8.01 33.84
N GLN A 387 -13.18 7.84 33.85
CA GLN A 387 -12.49 6.94 34.76
C GLN A 387 -13.22 5.61 35.01
N GLN A 388 -13.16 4.73 34.02
CA GLN A 388 -13.30 3.27 34.12
C GLN A 388 -12.91 2.79 32.72
N GLU A 389 -11.62 2.69 32.38
CA GLU A 389 -10.68 1.73 32.97
C GLU A 389 -9.41 2.41 33.51
N SER A 390 -9.46 2.80 34.78
CA SER A 390 -8.29 2.87 35.66
C SER A 390 -8.51 1.96 36.87
N SER A 391 -8.84 0.70 36.59
CA SER A 391 -8.56 -0.42 37.50
C SER A 391 -8.61 -1.73 36.71
N MET A 392 -7.91 -1.81 35.58
CA MET A 392 -7.11 -3.02 35.47
C MET A 392 -6.04 -2.83 36.53
N SER A 393 -6.02 -3.70 37.54
CA SER A 393 -4.75 -4.06 38.13
C SER A 393 -3.73 -4.10 37.00
N GLN A 394 -2.53 -3.55 37.22
CA GLN A 394 -1.39 -4.10 36.52
C GLN A 394 -1.28 -5.57 36.98
N ASP A 395 -2.18 -6.42 36.50
CA ASP A 395 -1.90 -7.81 36.28
C ASP A 395 -0.72 -7.71 35.34
N LYS A 396 0.48 -7.84 35.92
CA LYS A 396 1.71 -8.04 35.18
C LYS A 396 1.36 -9.04 34.10
N GLN A 397 1.21 -8.56 32.86
CA GLN A 397 1.08 -9.48 31.74
C GLN A 397 2.24 -10.44 31.91
N PRO A 398 1.98 -11.76 31.94
CA PRO A 398 3.02 -12.73 32.19
C PRO A 398 4.18 -12.43 31.24
N ALA A 399 5.39 -12.32 31.78
CA ALA A 399 6.57 -12.03 30.98
C ALA A 399 6.80 -13.19 30.00
N TRP A 400 6.22 -13.07 28.81
CA TRP A 400 6.27 -14.09 27.78
C TRP A 400 7.71 -14.34 27.36
N LYS A 401 8.03 -15.61 27.11
CA LYS A 401 9.32 -16.02 26.55
C LYS A 401 9.37 -15.69 25.06
N LEU A 402 10.57 -15.67 24.49
CA LEU A 402 10.79 -15.23 23.10
C LEU A 402 9.97 -16.04 22.09
N GLU A 403 9.81 -17.33 22.32
CA GLU A 403 9.03 -18.24 21.47
C GLU A 403 7.55 -17.83 21.45
N THR A 404 7.00 -17.43 22.60
CA THR A 404 5.62 -16.94 22.70
C THR A 404 5.47 -15.54 22.08
N ILE A 405 6.46 -14.66 22.27
CA ILE A 405 6.48 -13.32 21.65
C ILE A 405 6.55 -13.45 20.12
N ALA A 406 7.34 -14.39 19.59
CA ALA A 406 7.47 -14.61 18.15
C ALA A 406 6.12 -14.95 17.47
N VAL A 407 5.20 -15.57 18.21
CA VAL A 407 3.86 -15.93 17.72
C VAL A 407 2.84 -14.82 17.96
N HIS A 408 2.81 -14.23 19.17
CA HIS A 408 1.72 -13.35 19.61
C HIS A 408 2.09 -11.86 19.69
N GLY A 409 3.38 -11.52 19.67
CA GLY A 409 3.86 -10.15 19.84
C GLY A 409 3.22 -9.20 18.83
N GLY A 410 2.77 -8.03 19.31
CA GLY A 410 2.26 -6.95 18.47
C GLY A 410 0.88 -7.19 17.83
N TYR A 411 0.21 -8.33 18.06
CA TYR A 411 -1.11 -8.59 17.45
C TYR A 411 -2.12 -9.21 18.40
N LYS A 412 -3.37 -8.74 18.29
CA LYS A 412 -4.56 -9.36 18.89
C LYS A 412 -5.61 -9.51 17.78
N PRO A 413 -6.54 -10.49 17.89
CA PRO A 413 -7.55 -10.69 16.85
C PRO A 413 -8.25 -9.39 16.48
N ASP A 414 -8.35 -9.12 15.18
CA ASP A 414 -8.85 -7.85 14.67
C ASP A 414 -10.23 -7.53 15.27
N PRO A 415 -10.45 -6.33 15.85
CA PRO A 415 -11.68 -6.04 16.57
C PRO A 415 -12.92 -6.01 15.67
N THR A 416 -12.75 -5.77 14.36
CA THR A 416 -13.85 -5.62 13.39
C THR A 416 -14.26 -6.96 12.77
N THR A 417 -13.27 -7.73 12.32
CA THR A 417 -13.46 -8.98 11.58
C THR A 417 -13.23 -10.22 12.42
N ARG A 418 -12.62 -10.07 13.61
CA ARG A 418 -12.13 -11.16 14.46
C ARG A 418 -11.10 -12.07 13.77
N ALA A 419 -10.43 -11.55 12.73
CA ALA A 419 -9.35 -12.27 12.08
C ALA A 419 -8.27 -12.68 13.10
N VAL A 420 -7.82 -13.93 13.03
CA VAL A 420 -6.79 -14.48 13.94
C VAL A 420 -5.40 -14.33 13.34
N ALA A 421 -5.27 -14.42 12.02
CA ALA A 421 -4.05 -14.08 11.31
C ALA A 421 -4.00 -12.56 11.09
N VAL A 422 -2.78 -12.01 11.08
CA VAL A 422 -2.55 -10.59 10.80
C VAL A 422 -3.08 -10.25 9.40
N PRO A 423 -4.03 -9.32 9.24
CA PRO A 423 -4.53 -8.93 7.93
C PRO A 423 -3.46 -8.19 7.12
N ILE A 424 -3.54 -8.32 5.79
CA ILE A 424 -2.71 -7.55 4.87
C ILE A 424 -3.46 -6.27 4.49
N TYR A 425 -3.02 -5.13 5.00
CA TYR A 425 -3.54 -3.82 4.59
C TYR A 425 -2.83 -3.35 3.32
N GLN A 426 -3.21 -3.92 2.17
CA GLN A 426 -2.70 -3.52 0.85
C GLN A 426 -3.36 -2.22 0.37
N THR A 427 -3.06 -1.13 1.07
CA THR A 427 -3.58 0.22 0.81
C THR A 427 -2.44 1.23 0.74
N VAL A 428 -2.72 2.41 0.17
CA VAL A 428 -1.79 3.54 0.13
C VAL A 428 -2.07 4.54 1.24
N SER A 429 -3.35 4.78 1.55
CA SER A 429 -3.82 5.89 2.39
C SER A 429 -4.88 5.44 3.38
N TYR A 430 -5.06 6.24 4.43
CA TYR A 430 -6.04 6.05 5.49
C TYR A 430 -6.92 7.29 5.62
N ALA A 431 -8.20 7.08 5.88
CA ALA A 431 -9.11 8.19 6.13
C ALA A 431 -8.85 8.79 7.53
N PHE A 432 -9.00 10.10 7.66
CA PHE A 432 -8.99 10.77 8.96
C PHE A 432 -10.41 10.86 9.52
N ASP A 433 -10.56 10.69 10.83
CA ASP A 433 -11.80 10.97 11.56
C ASP A 433 -12.39 12.37 11.26
N ASN A 434 -11.54 13.39 11.11
CA ASN A 434 -11.89 14.77 10.73
C ASN A 434 -10.62 15.59 10.39
N THR A 435 -10.77 16.85 9.99
CA THR A 435 -9.64 17.75 9.67
C THR A 435 -8.69 17.95 10.85
N GLN A 436 -9.22 18.09 12.07
CA GLN A 436 -8.39 18.27 13.26
C GLN A 436 -7.58 17.02 13.57
N HIS A 437 -8.18 15.83 13.46
CA HIS A 437 -7.46 14.56 13.55
C HIS A 437 -6.36 14.47 12.48
N GLY A 438 -6.64 14.88 11.24
CA GLY A 438 -5.61 14.98 10.20
C GLY A 438 -4.47 15.91 10.58
N ALA A 439 -4.78 17.13 11.04
CA ALA A 439 -3.78 18.10 11.51
C ALA A 439 -2.96 17.56 12.69
N ASP A 440 -3.63 16.95 13.67
CA ASP A 440 -3.02 16.36 14.85
C ASP A 440 -2.10 15.18 14.51
N LEU A 441 -2.44 14.39 13.49
CA LEU A 441 -1.56 13.33 12.95
C LEU A 441 -0.29 13.92 12.32
N PHE A 442 -0.40 15.00 11.54
CA PHE A 442 0.76 15.67 10.96
C PHE A 442 1.62 16.38 12.02
N ASP A 443 1.01 16.90 13.08
CA ASP A 443 1.68 17.53 14.22
C ASP A 443 2.22 16.53 15.25
N LEU A 444 2.02 15.22 15.05
CA LEU A 444 2.38 14.15 15.99
C LEU A 444 1.69 14.27 17.37
N LYS A 445 0.55 14.94 17.44
CA LYS A 445 -0.26 15.10 18.66
C LYS A 445 -1.06 13.85 19.00
N VAL A 446 -1.44 13.08 17.98
CA VAL A 446 -2.17 11.82 18.12
C VAL A 446 -1.52 10.73 17.26
N PRO A 447 -1.49 9.47 17.72
CA PRO A 447 -1.01 8.36 16.91
C PRO A 447 -2.03 7.99 15.83
N GLY A 448 -1.54 7.55 14.68
CA GLY A 448 -2.40 6.99 13.64
C GLY A 448 -1.71 6.89 12.28
N ASN A 449 -2.45 6.37 11.31
CA ASN A 449 -1.94 6.13 9.97
C ASN A 449 -2.35 7.27 9.04
N ILE A 450 -1.41 7.76 8.25
CA ILE A 450 -1.65 8.78 7.21
C ILE A 450 -1.51 8.13 5.83
N TYR A 451 -0.31 7.61 5.55
CA TYR A 451 0.03 6.87 4.34
C TYR A 451 0.92 5.68 4.70
N THR A 452 0.76 4.58 3.96
CA THR A 452 1.61 3.36 4.05
C THR A 452 3.11 3.67 3.87
N ARG A 453 3.46 4.80 3.25
CA ARG A 453 4.86 5.25 3.12
C ARG A 453 5.55 5.45 4.48
N ILE A 454 4.82 5.71 5.56
CA ILE A 454 5.40 5.95 6.90
C ILE A 454 4.82 5.08 8.00
N MET A 455 3.59 4.55 7.84
CA MET A 455 2.95 3.66 8.81
C MET A 455 1.82 2.87 8.16
N ASN A 456 1.74 1.56 8.44
CA ASN A 456 0.71 0.64 7.97
C ASN A 456 0.44 -0.41 9.05
N PRO A 457 -0.82 -0.82 9.33
CA PRO A 457 -1.11 -1.75 10.41
C PRO A 457 -0.44 -3.13 10.30
N THR A 458 -0.25 -3.67 9.09
CA THR A 458 0.49 -4.93 8.91
C THR A 458 1.97 -4.77 9.27
N GLN A 459 2.56 -3.62 8.94
CA GLN A 459 3.94 -3.29 9.28
C GLN A 459 4.11 -3.02 10.78
N ASP A 460 3.14 -2.34 11.40
CA ASP A 460 3.15 -2.00 12.82
C ASP A 460 3.20 -3.26 13.71
N VAL A 461 2.46 -4.32 13.34
CA VAL A 461 2.57 -5.62 14.02
C VAL A 461 4.00 -6.18 13.97
N LEU A 462 4.64 -6.11 12.80
CA LEU A 462 6.03 -6.55 12.61
C LEU A 462 6.99 -5.71 13.45
N GLU A 463 6.83 -4.40 13.47
CA GLU A 463 7.63 -3.46 14.27
C GLU A 463 7.50 -3.78 15.77
N GLN A 464 6.27 -3.87 16.29
CA GLN A 464 6.02 -4.18 17.70
C GLN A 464 6.56 -5.57 18.09
N ARG A 465 6.39 -6.57 17.23
CA ARG A 465 6.89 -7.93 17.48
C ARG A 465 8.41 -7.97 17.57
N VAL A 466 9.11 -7.33 16.63
CA VAL A 466 10.58 -7.31 16.65
C VAL A 466 11.11 -6.48 17.81
N ALA A 467 10.48 -5.35 18.13
CA ALA A 467 10.83 -4.56 19.32
C ALA A 467 10.73 -5.40 20.61
N ALA A 468 9.62 -6.12 20.78
CA ALA A 468 9.42 -7.01 21.92
C ALA A 468 10.43 -8.16 21.97
N LEU A 469 10.79 -8.74 20.81
CA LEU A 469 11.80 -9.80 20.73
C LEU A 469 13.19 -9.30 21.13
N GLU A 470 13.58 -8.09 20.72
CA GLU A 470 14.87 -7.48 21.12
C GLU A 470 14.87 -6.93 22.56
N GLY A 471 13.70 -6.76 23.18
CA GLY A 471 13.57 -6.01 24.43
C GLY A 471 13.81 -4.51 24.25
N GLY A 472 13.50 -3.99 23.06
CA GLY A 472 13.54 -2.57 22.73
C GLY A 472 12.22 -1.85 23.01
N LEU A 473 12.26 -0.52 22.96
CA LEU A 473 11.11 0.36 23.15
C LEU A 473 10.15 0.31 21.95
N ALA A 474 10.71 0.44 20.74
CA ALA A 474 9.94 0.49 19.50
C ALA A 474 10.84 0.17 18.29
N ALA A 475 10.22 -0.12 17.15
CA ALA A 475 10.93 -0.43 15.92
C ALA A 475 10.34 0.28 14.70
N LEU A 476 11.11 0.28 13.60
CA LEU A 476 10.73 0.85 12.31
C LEU A 476 11.12 -0.11 11.19
N ALA A 477 10.14 -0.66 10.47
CA ALA A 477 10.35 -1.58 9.37
C ALA A 477 10.59 -0.84 8.05
N LEU A 478 11.53 -1.35 7.26
CA LEU A 478 12.09 -0.69 6.08
C LEU A 478 12.25 -1.67 4.92
N ALA A 479 12.37 -1.14 3.70
CA ALA A 479 12.39 -1.93 2.47
C ALA A 479 13.56 -2.94 2.39
N SER A 480 14.66 -2.73 3.13
CA SER A 480 15.80 -3.65 3.19
C SER A 480 16.66 -3.41 4.43
N GLY A 481 17.54 -4.37 4.76
CA GLY A 481 18.55 -4.19 5.81
C GLY A 481 19.52 -3.02 5.52
N GLN A 482 19.86 -2.79 4.26
CA GLN A 482 20.70 -1.65 3.87
C GLN A 482 19.99 -0.31 4.12
N ALA A 483 18.67 -0.25 3.89
CA ALA A 483 17.88 0.92 4.26
C ALA A 483 17.86 1.12 5.78
N ALA A 484 17.80 0.04 6.58
CA ALA A 484 17.86 0.13 8.04
C ALA A 484 19.20 0.68 8.54
N VAL A 485 20.33 0.18 8.04
CA VAL A 485 21.67 0.72 8.38
C VAL A 485 21.77 2.19 7.98
N THR A 486 21.38 2.51 6.74
CA THR A 486 21.46 3.88 6.21
C THR A 486 20.64 4.85 7.06
N TYR A 487 19.37 4.52 7.34
CA TYR A 487 18.49 5.38 8.10
C TYR A 487 18.88 5.46 9.57
N ALA A 488 19.44 4.40 10.15
CA ALA A 488 19.94 4.48 11.52
C ALA A 488 21.02 5.56 11.67
N ILE A 489 21.91 5.69 10.68
CA ILE A 489 22.96 6.71 10.67
C ILE A 489 22.39 8.09 10.31
N GLN A 490 21.61 8.19 9.23
CA GLN A 490 21.01 9.47 8.77
C GLN A 490 20.01 10.08 9.77
N THR A 491 19.51 9.29 10.71
CA THR A 491 18.66 9.80 11.79
C THR A 491 19.42 10.72 12.74
N ILE A 492 20.74 10.61 12.84
CA ILE A 492 21.55 11.38 13.81
C ILE A 492 22.79 12.07 13.22
N ALA A 493 23.14 11.78 11.96
CA ALA A 493 24.30 12.35 11.27
C ALA A 493 23.93 13.20 10.06
N GLU A 494 24.74 14.22 9.80
CA GLU A 494 24.66 15.10 8.64
C GLU A 494 26.05 15.37 8.03
N ALA A 495 26.10 16.11 6.92
CA ALA A 495 27.36 16.45 6.26
C ALA A 495 28.31 17.19 7.22
N GLY A 496 29.54 16.72 7.31
CA GLY A 496 30.56 17.20 8.23
C GLY A 496 30.68 16.40 9.52
N ASP A 497 29.75 15.47 9.78
CA ASP A 497 29.86 14.52 10.90
C ASP A 497 30.64 13.26 10.51
N ASN A 498 30.94 12.43 11.53
CA ASN A 498 31.58 11.14 11.33
C ASN A 498 30.96 10.04 12.21
N ILE A 499 31.24 8.79 11.89
CA ILE A 499 30.99 7.62 12.75
C ILE A 499 32.28 6.81 12.93
N VAL A 500 32.32 5.96 13.94
CA VAL A 500 33.39 4.96 14.11
C VAL A 500 32.81 3.57 13.92
N SER A 501 33.41 2.73 13.09
CA SER A 501 32.88 1.39 12.81
C SER A 501 33.94 0.31 12.88
N ALA A 502 33.56 -0.92 13.22
CA ALA A 502 34.44 -2.07 13.07
C ALA A 502 34.83 -2.29 11.61
N THR A 503 36.02 -2.85 11.36
CA THR A 503 36.43 -3.30 10.01
C THR A 503 35.73 -4.59 9.58
N ALA A 504 35.42 -5.48 10.52
CA ALA A 504 34.78 -6.77 10.28
C ALA A 504 33.27 -6.62 10.06
N LEU A 505 32.87 -6.27 8.84
CA LEU A 505 31.49 -6.04 8.44
C LEU A 505 31.12 -6.83 7.19
N TYR A 506 29.82 -7.05 7.01
CA TYR A 506 29.23 -7.41 5.73
C TYR A 506 29.69 -6.44 4.63
N GLY A 507 30.18 -6.98 3.51
CA GLY A 507 30.75 -6.19 2.42
C GLY A 507 29.83 -5.09 1.87
N GLY A 508 28.50 -5.30 1.85
CA GLY A 508 27.57 -4.25 1.44
C GLY A 508 27.51 -3.09 2.44
N THR A 509 27.52 -3.39 3.73
CA THR A 509 27.60 -2.37 4.80
C THR A 509 28.95 -1.67 4.76
N TYR A 510 30.05 -2.39 4.64
CA TYR A 510 31.38 -1.78 4.47
C TYR A 510 31.40 -0.81 3.28
N ASN A 511 30.87 -1.21 2.12
CA ASN A 511 30.81 -0.35 0.93
C ASN A 511 29.97 0.92 1.16
N LEU A 512 28.81 0.78 1.81
CA LEU A 512 27.98 1.91 2.23
C LEU A 512 28.79 2.88 3.10
N LEU A 513 29.44 2.38 4.14
CA LEU A 513 30.15 3.20 5.12
C LEU A 513 31.45 3.83 4.57
N ALA A 514 32.23 3.07 3.80
CA ALA A 514 33.54 3.49 3.28
C ALA A 514 33.46 4.35 2.02
N HIS A 515 32.42 4.17 1.20
CA HIS A 515 32.38 4.79 -0.14
C HIS A 515 31.13 5.61 -0.39
N THR A 516 29.96 5.20 0.12
CA THR A 516 28.71 5.92 -0.16
C THR A 516 28.48 7.07 0.81
N LEU A 517 28.56 6.84 2.13
CA LEU A 517 28.34 7.90 3.12
C LEU A 517 29.31 9.09 3.00
N PRO A 518 30.60 8.93 2.67
CA PRO A 518 31.50 10.06 2.46
C PRO A 518 31.07 10.98 1.31
N GLN A 519 30.37 10.46 0.29
CA GLN A 519 29.80 11.27 -0.79
C GLN A 519 28.65 12.16 -0.29
N PHE A 520 28.01 11.80 0.83
CA PHE A 520 27.04 12.64 1.54
C PHE A 520 27.67 13.49 2.64
N GLY A 521 29.01 13.53 2.69
CA GLY A 521 29.76 14.29 3.68
C GLY A 521 29.82 13.65 5.07
N ILE A 522 29.43 12.37 5.23
CA ILE A 522 29.53 11.65 6.51
C ILE A 522 30.76 10.72 6.44
N GLU A 523 31.78 11.01 7.24
CA GLU A 523 33.02 10.22 7.29
C GLU A 523 32.84 8.95 8.14
N THR A 524 33.36 7.80 7.68
CA THR A 524 33.50 6.61 8.53
C THR A 524 34.97 6.39 8.87
N ARG A 525 35.27 6.24 10.17
CA ARG A 525 36.59 5.84 10.67
C ARG A 525 36.53 4.41 11.15
N PHE A 526 37.53 3.60 10.78
CA PHE A 526 37.50 2.17 11.06
C PHE A 526 38.40 1.80 12.25
N ALA A 527 37.86 0.97 13.15
CA ALA A 527 38.49 0.47 14.37
C ALA A 527 38.56 -1.06 14.36
N ASP A 528 39.43 -1.63 15.19
CA ASP A 528 39.53 -3.08 15.36
C ASP A 528 38.59 -3.54 16.47
N ALA A 529 37.62 -4.40 16.13
CA ALA A 529 36.66 -4.97 17.07
C ALA A 529 37.32 -5.81 18.19
N LYS A 530 38.55 -6.29 17.99
CA LYS A 530 39.32 -7.03 18.99
C LYS A 530 40.00 -6.14 20.03
N ASP A 531 40.16 -4.85 19.74
CA ASP A 531 40.65 -3.83 20.67
C ASP A 531 39.54 -2.78 20.90
N PRO A 532 38.63 -2.97 21.87
CA PRO A 532 37.55 -2.00 22.13
C PRO A 532 38.05 -0.56 22.36
N GLU A 533 39.23 -0.36 22.93
CA GLU A 533 39.80 0.98 23.15
C GLU A 533 40.23 1.66 21.84
N SER A 534 40.44 0.90 20.75
CA SER A 534 40.72 1.47 19.44
C SER A 534 39.58 2.37 18.93
N PHE A 535 38.33 2.10 19.33
CA PHE A 535 37.19 2.95 19.01
C PHE A 535 37.29 4.32 19.66
N GLY A 536 37.59 4.36 20.96
CA GLY A 536 37.67 5.60 21.74
C GLY A 536 38.69 6.60 21.18
N LYS A 537 39.80 6.09 20.63
CA LYS A 537 40.86 6.90 19.99
C LYS A 537 40.39 7.66 18.74
N LEU A 538 39.30 7.21 18.11
CA LEU A 538 38.76 7.79 16.87
C LEU A 538 37.52 8.66 17.10
N ILE A 539 37.01 8.71 18.34
CA ILE A 539 35.84 9.51 18.72
C ILE A 539 36.26 10.96 18.98
N ASP A 540 35.63 11.90 18.27
CA ASP A 540 35.80 13.35 18.47
C ASP A 540 34.46 14.03 18.80
N ALA A 541 34.41 15.36 18.75
CA ALA A 541 33.20 16.15 19.04
C ALA A 541 32.07 16.00 17.99
N ARG A 542 32.38 15.49 16.79
CA ARG A 542 31.43 15.31 15.67
C ARG A 542 31.00 13.85 15.46
N THR A 543 31.67 12.89 16.08
CA THR A 543 31.25 11.48 16.04
C THR A 543 29.79 11.27 16.47
N LYS A 544 28.96 10.59 15.67
CA LYS A 544 27.54 10.35 15.99
C LYS A 544 27.21 8.96 16.46
N ALA A 545 27.99 7.96 16.08
CA ALA A 545 27.73 6.58 16.46
C ALA A 545 29.00 5.74 16.44
N VAL A 546 28.98 4.67 17.22
CA VAL A 546 29.80 3.48 16.99
C VAL A 546 28.94 2.44 16.30
N PHE A 547 29.46 1.77 15.25
CA PHE A 547 28.74 0.72 14.51
C PHE A 547 29.51 -0.60 14.48
N VAL A 548 28.86 -1.69 14.87
CA VAL A 548 29.41 -3.06 14.84
C VAL A 548 28.38 -4.10 14.39
N GLU A 549 28.85 -5.27 13.99
CA GLU A 549 28.03 -6.48 13.81
C GLU A 549 28.16 -7.40 15.03
N SER A 550 27.06 -8.02 15.48
CA SER A 550 27.10 -9.01 16.56
C SER A 550 27.94 -10.23 16.20
N ILE A 551 27.70 -10.76 14.99
CA ILE A 551 28.49 -11.81 14.35
C ILE A 551 28.85 -11.34 12.96
N GLY A 552 30.16 -11.19 12.68
CA GLY A 552 30.64 -10.67 11.41
C GLY A 552 30.47 -11.67 10.26
N ASN A 553 30.01 -11.20 9.10
CA ASN A 553 29.99 -11.98 7.85
C ASN A 553 31.12 -11.51 6.92
N PRO A 554 31.99 -12.41 6.38
CA PRO A 554 31.82 -13.86 6.29
C PRO A 554 32.47 -14.71 7.39
N LEU A 555 33.24 -14.12 8.31
CA LEU A 555 34.16 -14.87 9.18
C LEU A 555 33.49 -15.57 10.37
N GLY A 556 32.30 -15.15 10.79
CA GLY A 556 31.63 -15.68 11.97
C GLY A 556 32.26 -15.24 13.29
N ASN A 557 33.06 -14.17 13.29
CA ASN A 557 33.68 -13.61 14.49
C ASN A 557 32.62 -12.97 15.40
N ILE A 558 32.85 -13.01 16.71
CA ILE A 558 31.90 -12.47 17.70
C ILE A 558 32.47 -11.19 18.32
N THR A 559 31.65 -10.15 18.37
CA THR A 559 32.03 -8.85 18.92
C THR A 559 31.75 -8.78 20.43
N ASP A 560 32.68 -8.25 21.24
CA ASP A 560 32.41 -7.92 22.65
C ASP A 560 31.58 -6.63 22.75
N ILE A 561 30.26 -6.78 22.56
CA ILE A 561 29.30 -5.66 22.54
C ILE A 561 29.35 -4.85 23.83
N ALA A 562 29.52 -5.52 24.98
CA ALA A 562 29.51 -4.83 26.27
C ALA A 562 30.75 -3.95 26.46
N ALA A 563 31.92 -4.44 26.05
CA ALA A 563 33.15 -3.65 26.10
C ALA A 563 33.06 -2.44 25.16
N ILE A 564 32.57 -2.61 23.94
CA ILE A 564 32.45 -1.52 22.96
C ILE A 564 31.38 -0.51 23.38
N ALA A 565 30.24 -0.96 23.91
CA ALA A 565 29.21 -0.08 24.48
C ALA A 565 29.78 0.79 25.60
N ALA A 566 30.54 0.18 26.52
CA ALA A 566 31.18 0.92 27.61
C ALA A 566 32.16 1.99 27.10
N VAL A 567 32.91 1.70 26.03
CA VAL A 567 33.79 2.71 25.38
C VAL A 567 32.96 3.82 24.75
N ALA A 568 31.94 3.49 23.96
CA ALA A 568 31.11 4.47 23.27
C ALA A 568 30.40 5.43 24.25
N HIS A 569 29.80 4.88 25.31
CA HIS A 569 29.08 5.63 26.33
C HIS A 569 29.97 6.57 27.14
N ARG A 570 31.24 6.19 27.43
CA ARG A 570 32.21 7.11 28.08
C ARG A 570 32.45 8.38 27.27
N HIS A 571 32.24 8.34 25.96
CA HIS A 571 32.37 9.50 25.07
C HIS A 571 31.02 10.15 24.72
N GLY A 572 29.90 9.70 25.30
CA GLY A 572 28.56 10.21 24.99
C GLY A 572 28.12 9.92 23.56
N VAL A 573 28.47 8.74 23.03
CA VAL A 573 28.13 8.28 21.67
C VAL A 573 27.34 6.97 21.76
N PRO A 574 26.24 6.80 20.99
CA PRO A 574 25.46 5.58 20.98
C PRO A 574 26.16 4.44 20.23
N LEU A 575 25.90 3.21 20.64
CA LEU A 575 26.27 2.00 19.92
C LEU A 575 25.10 1.50 19.06
N ILE A 576 25.35 1.38 17.76
CA ILE A 576 24.47 0.74 16.78
C ILE A 576 25.02 -0.67 16.50
N VAL A 577 24.19 -1.69 16.68
CA VAL A 577 24.55 -3.09 16.44
C VAL A 577 23.70 -3.71 15.33
N ASP A 578 24.32 -4.21 14.27
CA ASP A 578 23.64 -5.11 13.34
C ASP A 578 23.59 -6.53 13.93
N ASN A 579 22.38 -6.96 14.28
CA ASN A 579 22.12 -8.22 14.97
C ASN A 579 21.49 -9.29 14.05
N THR A 580 21.65 -9.14 12.74
CA THR A 580 21.00 -9.98 11.73
C THR A 580 21.28 -11.48 11.89
N VAL A 581 22.52 -11.87 12.16
CA VAL A 581 22.98 -13.27 12.13
C VAL A 581 22.52 -14.09 13.35
N PRO A 582 22.70 -13.64 14.60
CA PRO A 582 22.16 -14.36 15.75
C PRO A 582 20.64 -14.20 15.87
N SER A 583 20.08 -13.11 15.33
CA SER A 583 18.70 -12.66 15.57
C SER A 583 18.44 -12.40 17.07
N PRO A 584 17.27 -11.84 17.44
CA PRO A 584 16.91 -11.66 18.84
C PRO A 584 16.81 -12.97 19.63
N TYR A 585 16.71 -14.12 18.95
CA TYR A 585 16.58 -15.43 19.59
C TYR A 585 17.88 -15.93 20.24
N LEU A 586 19.04 -15.68 19.62
CA LEU A 586 20.33 -16.10 20.19
C LEU A 586 21.01 -14.98 20.97
N LEU A 587 20.76 -13.71 20.61
CA LEU A 587 21.39 -12.56 21.25
C LEU A 587 20.46 -11.34 21.21
N ARG A 588 20.33 -10.65 22.35
CA ARG A 588 19.69 -9.33 22.44
C ARG A 588 20.74 -8.28 22.82
N PRO A 589 21.33 -7.56 21.85
CA PRO A 589 22.40 -6.60 22.12
C PRO A 589 22.02 -5.48 23.10
N ILE A 590 20.73 -5.14 23.19
CA ILE A 590 20.20 -4.14 24.13
C ILE A 590 20.47 -4.52 25.59
N GLU A 591 20.57 -5.82 25.90
CA GLU A 591 20.93 -6.32 27.23
C GLU A 591 22.43 -6.15 27.55
N HIS A 592 23.22 -5.84 26.53
CA HIS A 592 24.66 -5.66 26.60
C HIS A 592 25.11 -4.24 26.25
N GLY A 593 24.20 -3.27 26.26
CA GLY A 593 24.51 -1.85 26.10
C GLY A 593 24.39 -1.30 24.69
N ALA A 594 23.87 -2.06 23.72
CA ALA A 594 23.47 -1.49 22.44
C ALA A 594 22.30 -0.51 22.63
N ASP A 595 22.39 0.64 21.98
CA ASP A 595 21.36 1.68 22.04
C ASP A 595 20.36 1.50 20.91
N ILE A 596 20.87 1.20 19.72
CA ILE A 596 20.10 0.93 18.51
C ILE A 596 20.52 -0.42 17.96
N VAL A 597 19.53 -1.23 17.55
CA VAL A 597 19.78 -2.49 16.84
C VAL A 597 19.21 -2.39 15.44
N VAL A 598 19.94 -2.90 14.45
CA VAL A 598 19.44 -3.04 13.08
C VAL A 598 19.42 -4.50 12.67
N HIS A 599 18.44 -4.86 11.83
CA HIS A 599 18.36 -6.19 11.22
C HIS A 599 18.08 -6.09 9.74
N SER A 600 18.67 -6.99 8.98
CA SER A 600 18.12 -7.44 7.70
C SER A 600 17.10 -8.56 7.95
N LEU A 601 15.81 -8.19 8.02
CA LEU A 601 14.69 -9.14 8.13
C LEU A 601 14.69 -10.22 7.03
N THR A 602 15.29 -9.90 5.88
CA THR A 602 15.53 -10.81 4.74
C THR A 602 16.22 -12.13 5.12
N LYS A 603 17.02 -12.15 6.20
CA LYS A 603 17.82 -13.32 6.63
C LYS A 603 17.02 -14.13 7.65
N TYR A 604 17.61 -14.52 8.76
CA TYR A 604 17.05 -15.48 9.72
C TYR A 604 15.62 -15.17 10.21
N LEU A 605 15.26 -13.89 10.40
CA LEU A 605 13.90 -13.51 10.81
C LEU A 605 12.83 -13.96 9.79
N GLY A 606 12.97 -13.59 8.52
CA GLY A 606 12.11 -14.10 7.45
C GLY A 606 12.44 -15.55 7.08
N GLY A 607 13.69 -15.82 6.77
CA GLY A 607 14.36 -17.13 6.65
C GLY A 607 13.78 -18.16 5.68
N HIS A 608 12.91 -17.73 4.76
CA HIS A 608 12.41 -18.56 3.66
C HIS A 608 12.87 -18.08 2.28
N GLY A 609 13.74 -17.06 2.22
CA GLY A 609 14.31 -16.56 0.97
C GLY A 609 13.30 -15.90 0.02
N ASN A 610 12.14 -15.45 0.53
CA ASN A 610 11.01 -14.99 -0.29
C ASN A 610 10.69 -13.48 -0.16
N SER A 611 11.34 -12.75 0.75
CA SER A 611 11.02 -11.35 1.05
C SER A 611 12.25 -10.57 1.47
N ILE A 612 12.35 -9.33 0.99
CA ILE A 612 13.35 -8.36 1.43
C ILE A 612 12.69 -7.40 2.42
N GLY A 613 13.39 -7.15 3.52
CA GLY A 613 13.03 -6.19 4.55
C GLY A 613 14.20 -5.90 5.47
N GLY A 614 14.12 -4.78 6.18
CA GLY A 614 14.99 -4.42 7.29
C GLY A 614 14.19 -3.79 8.41
N VAL A 615 14.82 -3.63 9.58
CA VAL A 615 14.19 -2.97 10.72
C VAL A 615 15.24 -2.30 11.59
N ILE A 616 14.89 -1.14 12.14
CA ILE A 616 15.63 -0.45 13.21
C ILE A 616 14.86 -0.70 14.50
N VAL A 617 15.53 -1.04 15.59
CA VAL A 617 14.96 -1.17 16.93
C VAL A 617 15.68 -0.20 17.84
N ASP A 618 14.91 0.66 18.51
CA ASP A 618 15.41 1.64 19.48
C ASP A 618 15.23 1.08 20.89
N SER A 619 16.31 1.09 21.68
CA SER A 619 16.25 0.67 23.09
C SER A 619 15.48 1.66 23.96
N GLY A 620 15.44 2.94 23.56
CA GLY A 620 14.94 4.03 24.41
C GLY A 620 15.86 4.38 25.59
N LYS A 621 17.08 3.83 25.64
CA LYS A 621 17.98 3.96 26.81
C LYS A 621 19.04 5.06 26.66
N PHE A 622 19.44 5.40 25.44
CA PHE A 622 20.48 6.41 25.23
C PHE A 622 19.99 7.82 25.62
N PRO A 623 20.73 8.57 26.44
CA PRO A 623 20.28 9.86 26.97
C PRO A 623 20.47 10.99 25.94
N TRP A 624 19.70 10.98 24.85
CA TRP A 624 19.80 11.95 23.75
C TRP A 624 19.75 13.42 24.21
N ALA A 625 18.97 13.71 25.25
CA ALA A 625 18.77 15.05 25.80
C ALA A 625 19.95 15.57 26.65
N GLU A 626 20.82 14.69 27.13
CA GLU A 626 22.05 15.07 27.86
C GLU A 626 23.18 15.46 26.90
N HIS A 627 23.06 15.07 25.62
CA HIS A 627 24.07 15.26 24.58
C HIS A 627 23.59 16.23 23.48
N LYS A 628 22.87 17.30 23.85
CA LYS A 628 22.21 18.24 22.91
C LYS A 628 23.13 18.81 21.83
N THR A 629 24.34 19.21 22.23
CA THR A 629 25.33 19.82 21.31
C THR A 629 25.78 18.86 20.21
N ARG A 630 25.85 17.56 20.52
CA ARG A 630 26.20 16.50 19.57
C ARG A 630 24.99 16.08 18.75
N PHE A 631 23.82 15.90 19.35
CA PHE A 631 22.61 15.42 18.68
C PHE A 631 21.58 16.52 18.45
N LYS A 632 22.00 17.61 17.81
CA LYS A 632 21.15 18.76 17.50
C LYS A 632 19.89 18.38 16.74
N ARG A 633 19.99 17.42 15.81
CA ARG A 633 18.87 16.91 15.01
C ARG A 633 17.73 16.29 15.82
N LEU A 634 17.97 15.94 17.08
CA LEU A 634 16.94 15.46 18.01
C LEU A 634 16.53 16.53 19.05
N ASN A 635 17.34 17.56 19.24
CA ASN A 635 17.27 18.51 20.37
C ASN A 635 17.05 19.98 19.96
N GLU A 636 17.04 20.29 18.67
CA GLU A 636 16.74 21.61 18.12
C GLU A 636 15.51 21.51 17.19
N PRO A 637 14.76 22.59 16.99
CA PRO A 637 13.57 22.58 16.13
C PRO A 637 13.87 22.08 14.70
N ASP A 638 13.21 21.00 14.28
CA ASP A 638 13.40 20.46 12.93
C ASP A 638 12.54 21.23 11.92
N VAL A 639 13.21 22.02 11.06
CA VAL A 639 12.58 22.81 9.99
C VAL A 639 11.83 21.95 8.97
N SER A 640 12.16 20.66 8.84
CA SER A 640 11.48 19.73 7.93
C SER A 640 10.18 19.17 8.51
N TYR A 641 9.92 19.44 9.80
CA TYR A 641 8.79 18.88 10.53
C TYR A 641 8.24 19.84 11.60
N HIS A 642 7.65 20.96 11.14
CA HIS A 642 6.88 21.91 11.98
C HIS A 642 7.62 22.46 13.22
N GLY A 643 8.96 22.46 13.21
CA GLY A 643 9.77 22.95 14.34
C GLY A 643 9.75 22.02 15.55
N VAL A 644 9.40 20.73 15.37
CA VAL A 644 9.37 19.76 16.47
C VAL A 644 10.77 19.57 17.06
N VAL A 645 10.83 19.49 18.39
CA VAL A 645 12.02 19.03 19.13
C VAL A 645 11.75 17.60 19.59
N TYR A 646 12.37 16.61 18.95
CA TYR A 646 12.01 15.20 19.12
C TYR A 646 12.19 14.69 20.56
N THR A 647 13.25 15.13 21.26
CA THR A 647 13.48 14.74 22.66
C THR A 647 12.42 15.30 23.62
N GLU A 648 11.82 16.44 23.30
CA GLU A 648 10.73 17.03 24.09
C GLU A 648 9.37 16.41 23.74
N ALA A 649 9.11 16.19 22.45
CA ALA A 649 7.83 15.68 21.98
C ALA A 649 7.64 14.17 22.21
N LEU A 650 8.70 13.37 22.08
CA LEU A 650 8.62 11.90 22.08
C LEU A 650 9.45 11.23 23.18
N GLY A 651 10.19 12.00 23.98
CA GLY A 651 10.98 11.50 25.11
C GLY A 651 11.92 10.35 24.68
N PRO A 652 11.86 9.18 25.34
CA PRO A 652 12.67 8.01 24.98
C PRO A 652 12.51 7.53 23.52
N ALA A 653 11.39 7.82 22.85
CA ALA A 653 11.13 7.43 21.46
C ALA A 653 11.61 8.46 20.42
N ALA A 654 12.36 9.48 20.84
CA ALA A 654 12.81 10.57 19.96
C ALA A 654 13.54 10.09 18.70
N TYR A 655 14.46 9.13 18.86
CA TYR A 655 15.26 8.63 17.75
C TYR A 655 14.41 7.86 16.74
N ILE A 656 13.65 6.85 17.17
CA ILE A 656 12.83 6.04 16.25
C ILE A 656 11.70 6.85 15.62
N GLY A 657 11.13 7.80 16.37
CA GLY A 657 10.15 8.75 15.86
C GLY A 657 10.71 9.59 14.74
N ARG A 658 11.89 10.20 14.94
CA ARG A 658 12.59 10.95 13.90
C ARG A 658 12.91 10.08 12.68
N ALA A 659 13.41 8.86 12.88
CA ALA A 659 13.69 7.93 11.79
C ALA A 659 12.46 7.68 10.89
N ARG A 660 11.27 7.57 11.49
CA ARG A 660 10.00 7.41 10.76
C ARG A 660 9.62 8.66 9.98
N VAL A 661 9.67 9.82 10.62
CA VAL A 661 9.08 11.05 10.05
C VAL A 661 10.05 11.89 9.22
N VAL A 662 11.35 11.58 9.23
CA VAL A 662 12.37 12.26 8.42
C VAL A 662 12.95 11.35 7.33
N PRO A 663 13.94 10.45 7.57
CA PRO A 663 14.57 9.72 6.48
C PRO A 663 13.57 8.80 5.75
N LEU A 664 12.70 8.06 6.45
CA LEU A 664 11.67 7.24 5.79
C LEU A 664 10.67 8.09 5.00
N ARG A 665 10.08 9.11 5.63
CA ARG A 665 9.12 10.00 4.96
C ARG A 665 9.71 10.64 3.69
N ASN A 666 10.97 11.08 3.75
CA ASN A 666 11.58 11.90 2.71
C ASN A 666 12.21 11.07 1.59
N THR A 667 12.76 9.89 1.88
CA THR A 667 13.50 9.08 0.90
C THR A 667 12.82 7.75 0.55
N GLY A 668 11.78 7.34 1.28
CA GLY A 668 10.74 6.45 0.76
C GLY A 668 11.05 4.95 0.76
N ALA A 669 12.06 4.47 1.48
CA ALA A 669 12.32 3.04 1.68
C ALA A 669 11.26 2.31 2.55
N ALA A 670 9.98 2.49 2.24
CA ALA A 670 8.85 1.83 2.90
C ALA A 670 8.77 0.36 2.49
N ILE A 671 8.59 -0.53 3.45
CA ILE A 671 8.44 -1.98 3.20
C ILE A 671 7.07 -2.29 2.60
N SER A 672 6.95 -3.30 1.73
CA SER A 672 5.64 -3.78 1.26
C SER A 672 4.86 -4.43 2.42
N PRO A 673 3.55 -4.14 2.61
CA PRO A 673 2.71 -4.85 3.58
C PRO A 673 2.70 -6.37 3.34
N PHE A 674 2.83 -6.80 2.08
CA PHE A 674 2.95 -8.22 1.73
C PHE A 674 4.28 -8.83 2.22
N ASN A 675 5.40 -8.14 2.07
CA ASN A 675 6.69 -8.61 2.59
C ASN A 675 6.66 -8.65 4.12
N ALA A 676 6.05 -7.65 4.77
CA ALA A 676 5.90 -7.62 6.22
C ALA A 676 5.11 -8.84 6.71
N PHE A 677 4.01 -9.18 6.03
CA PHE A 677 3.23 -10.39 6.31
C PHE A 677 4.06 -11.67 6.15
N LEU A 678 4.79 -11.84 5.06
CA LEU A 678 5.64 -13.03 4.86
C LEU A 678 6.76 -13.16 5.89
N ILE A 679 7.35 -12.03 6.31
CA ILE A 679 8.37 -12.02 7.37
C ILE A 679 7.76 -12.40 8.72
N LEU A 680 6.54 -11.93 9.04
CA LEU A 680 5.83 -12.35 10.24
C LEU A 680 5.65 -13.88 10.29
N GLN A 681 5.30 -14.51 9.17
CA GLN A 681 5.20 -15.96 9.07
C GLN A 681 6.54 -16.66 9.33
N GLY A 682 7.65 -16.08 8.87
CA GLY A 682 8.99 -16.55 9.23
C GLY A 682 9.24 -16.47 10.73
N ILE A 683 9.00 -15.30 11.34
CA ILE A 683 9.27 -15.04 12.76
C ILE A 683 8.58 -16.06 13.66
N GLU A 684 7.35 -16.47 13.34
CA GLU A 684 6.59 -17.47 14.11
C GLU A 684 7.33 -18.80 14.29
N THR A 685 8.23 -19.17 13.36
CA THR A 685 9.04 -20.39 13.40
C THR A 685 10.52 -20.12 13.65
N LEU A 686 10.90 -18.90 14.07
CA LEU A 686 12.29 -18.50 14.27
C LEU A 686 13.06 -19.44 15.22
N ALA A 687 12.51 -19.69 16.41
CA ALA A 687 13.16 -20.51 17.43
C ALA A 687 13.45 -21.93 16.91
N LEU A 688 12.43 -22.56 16.31
CA LEU A 688 12.52 -23.91 15.75
C LEU A 688 13.61 -24.02 14.67
N ARG A 689 13.64 -23.04 13.76
CA ARG A 689 14.62 -23.00 12.67
C ARG A 689 16.02 -22.77 13.23
N LEU A 690 16.20 -21.81 14.14
CA LEU A 690 17.52 -21.50 14.66
C LEU A 690 18.09 -22.59 15.55
N ASP A 691 17.29 -23.31 16.35
CA ASP A 691 17.79 -24.46 17.10
C ASP A 691 18.33 -25.53 16.15
N ARG A 692 17.54 -25.91 15.12
CA ARG A 692 17.99 -26.87 14.10
C ARG A 692 19.22 -26.38 13.34
N ILE A 693 19.27 -25.11 12.96
CA ILE A 693 20.43 -24.52 12.25
C ILE A 693 21.69 -24.61 13.11
N ASN A 694 21.61 -24.30 14.41
CA ASN A 694 22.75 -24.38 15.32
C ASN A 694 23.24 -25.83 15.52
N GLU A 695 22.32 -26.77 15.71
CA GLU A 695 22.61 -28.20 15.79
C GLU A 695 23.34 -28.68 14.53
N ASN A 696 22.77 -28.38 13.36
CA ASN A 696 23.35 -28.75 12.08
C ASN A 696 24.72 -28.10 11.88
N ALA A 697 24.87 -26.81 12.18
CA ALA A 697 26.13 -26.08 12.01
C ALA A 697 27.25 -26.64 12.88
N LEU A 698 26.96 -26.97 14.14
CA LEU A 698 27.96 -27.60 15.01
C LEU A 698 28.34 -29.00 14.51
N ALA A 699 27.38 -29.80 14.05
CA ALA A 699 27.64 -31.13 13.52
C ALA A 699 28.45 -31.08 12.22
N VAL A 700 28.16 -30.15 11.32
CA VAL A 700 28.93 -29.90 10.09
C VAL A 700 30.34 -29.41 10.43
N ALA A 701 30.49 -28.44 11.34
CA ALA A 701 31.79 -27.92 11.74
C ALA A 701 32.70 -29.03 12.32
N ARG A 702 32.15 -29.90 13.18
CA ARG A 702 32.87 -31.06 13.72
C ARG A 702 33.26 -32.08 12.65
N TYR A 703 32.37 -32.33 11.70
CA TYR A 703 32.64 -33.23 10.57
C TYR A 703 33.78 -32.69 9.70
N LEU A 704 33.71 -31.42 9.30
CA LEU A 704 34.74 -30.77 8.49
C LEU A 704 36.10 -30.72 9.21
N ALA A 705 36.10 -30.46 10.52
CA ALA A 705 37.33 -30.39 11.31
C ALA A 705 38.10 -31.73 11.37
N GLN A 706 37.45 -32.84 11.05
CA GLN A 706 38.04 -34.19 11.01
C GLN A 706 38.35 -34.66 9.58
N HIS A 707 38.02 -33.87 8.55
CA HIS A 707 38.12 -34.30 7.16
C HIS A 707 39.52 -34.03 6.59
N PRO A 708 40.19 -35.01 5.94
CA PRO A 708 41.60 -34.89 5.53
C PRO A 708 41.87 -33.82 4.46
N LYS A 709 40.86 -33.46 3.66
CA LYS A 709 40.94 -32.38 2.64
C LYS A 709 40.64 -30.97 3.19
N VAL A 710 40.37 -30.82 4.48
CA VAL A 710 40.06 -29.53 5.12
C VAL A 710 41.25 -29.09 5.97
N GLU A 711 41.74 -27.88 5.76
CA GLU A 711 42.92 -27.34 6.45
C GLU A 711 42.57 -26.71 7.80
N TRP A 712 41.43 -26.03 7.88
CA TRP A 712 40.97 -25.34 9.07
C TRP A 712 39.45 -25.12 9.02
N VAL A 713 38.82 -24.97 10.18
CA VAL A 713 37.38 -24.65 10.31
C VAL A 713 37.22 -23.44 11.22
N GLY A 714 36.55 -22.40 10.71
CA GLY A 714 36.16 -21.19 11.43
C GLY A 714 34.69 -21.25 11.83
N TYR A 715 34.43 -21.72 13.06
CA TYR A 715 33.09 -21.70 13.67
C TYR A 715 33.22 -21.45 15.18
N ALA A 716 32.64 -20.35 15.68
CA ALA A 716 32.79 -19.94 17.08
C ALA A 716 32.17 -20.93 18.09
N GLY A 717 31.33 -21.86 17.64
CA GLY A 717 30.82 -22.96 18.46
C GLY A 717 31.86 -24.05 18.78
N LEU A 718 33.02 -24.06 18.11
CA LEU A 718 34.12 -24.99 18.40
C LEU A 718 35.02 -24.46 19.52
N PRO A 719 35.47 -25.31 20.47
CA PRO A 719 36.40 -24.90 21.54
C PRO A 719 37.75 -24.34 21.06
N SER A 720 38.16 -24.70 19.85
CA SER A 720 39.41 -24.23 19.23
C SER A 720 39.30 -22.82 18.64
N HIS A 721 38.10 -22.26 18.51
CA HIS A 721 37.91 -20.93 17.92
C HIS A 721 38.32 -19.83 18.91
N PRO A 722 39.06 -18.78 18.47
CA PRO A 722 39.48 -17.69 19.36
C PRO A 722 38.33 -17.02 20.12
N ASP A 723 37.19 -16.87 19.46
CA ASP A 723 36.01 -16.21 20.05
C ASP A 723 35.07 -17.19 20.79
N HIS A 724 35.48 -18.43 21.06
CA HIS A 724 34.60 -19.42 21.73
C HIS A 724 34.10 -18.92 23.10
N ALA A 725 34.97 -18.24 23.87
CA ALA A 725 34.57 -17.66 25.15
C ALA A 725 33.47 -16.58 24.98
N LEU A 726 33.53 -15.79 23.91
CA LEU A 726 32.50 -14.81 23.58
C LEU A 726 31.21 -15.51 23.11
N ALA A 727 31.32 -16.61 22.35
CA ALA A 727 30.17 -17.44 21.97
C ALA A 727 29.43 -18.01 23.19
N GLN A 728 30.18 -18.45 24.22
CA GLN A 728 29.60 -18.89 25.49
C GLN A 728 28.93 -17.72 26.23
N LYS A 729 29.62 -16.58 26.35
CA LYS A 729 29.11 -15.38 27.04
C LYS A 729 27.82 -14.82 26.42
N TYR A 730 27.78 -14.68 25.10
CA TYR A 730 26.72 -13.97 24.40
C TYR A 730 25.64 -14.87 23.80
N LEU A 731 25.98 -16.10 23.41
CA LEU A 731 25.09 -16.97 22.63
C LEU A 731 24.79 -18.30 23.33
N GLY A 732 25.28 -18.51 24.55
CA GLY A 732 25.19 -19.79 25.25
C GLY A 732 25.87 -20.94 24.50
N GLY A 733 26.92 -20.63 23.74
CA GLY A 733 27.67 -21.60 22.92
C GLY A 733 27.07 -21.90 21.54
N ARG A 734 25.96 -21.24 21.17
CA ARG A 734 25.25 -21.44 19.89
C ARG A 734 25.63 -20.36 18.87
N ALA A 735 26.57 -20.65 17.97
CA ALA A 735 27.18 -19.66 17.06
C ALA A 735 26.43 -19.42 15.72
N SER A 736 25.11 -19.65 15.67
CA SER A 736 24.26 -19.52 14.49
C SER A 736 24.69 -20.43 13.32
N GLY A 737 24.21 -20.16 12.10
CA GLY A 737 24.40 -21.01 10.92
C GLY A 737 25.59 -20.66 10.04
N VAL A 738 26.37 -19.63 10.36
CA VAL A 738 27.49 -19.18 9.50
C VAL A 738 28.79 -19.82 9.97
N LEU A 739 29.45 -20.56 9.08
CA LEU A 739 30.77 -21.12 9.32
C LEU A 739 31.64 -21.02 8.06
N THR A 740 32.95 -21.02 8.27
CA THR A 740 33.94 -21.05 7.19
C THR A 740 34.87 -22.24 7.33
N PHE A 741 35.46 -22.69 6.23
CA PHE A 741 36.56 -23.65 6.27
C PHE A 741 37.51 -23.41 5.10
N GLY A 742 38.76 -23.80 5.26
CA GLY A 742 39.75 -23.81 4.19
C GLY A 742 39.88 -25.18 3.57
N ILE A 743 39.81 -25.26 2.24
CA ILE A 743 40.00 -26.50 1.49
C ILE A 743 41.44 -26.63 0.97
N GLN A 744 42.00 -27.83 1.06
CA GLN A 744 43.31 -28.12 0.46
C GLN A 744 43.26 -27.94 -1.07
N GLY A 745 44.30 -27.34 -1.63
CA GLY A 745 44.39 -27.08 -3.07
C GLY A 745 43.93 -25.68 -3.50
N GLY A 746 43.66 -24.79 -2.54
CA GLY A 746 43.51 -23.36 -2.79
C GLY A 746 42.26 -23.00 -3.59
N ARG A 747 42.34 -21.87 -4.32
CA ARG A 747 41.24 -21.28 -5.08
C ARG A 747 40.61 -22.24 -6.10
N GLU A 748 41.41 -23.07 -6.77
CA GLU A 748 40.90 -24.00 -7.79
C GLU A 748 40.11 -25.15 -7.18
N ALA A 749 40.61 -25.74 -6.09
CA ALA A 749 39.89 -26.78 -5.35
C ALA A 749 38.61 -26.22 -4.73
N GLY A 750 38.63 -24.99 -4.22
CA GLY A 750 37.44 -24.29 -3.72
C GLY A 750 36.36 -24.09 -4.78
N ALA A 751 36.75 -23.74 -6.01
CA ALA A 751 35.82 -23.64 -7.14
C ALA A 751 35.23 -25.01 -7.52
N ARG A 752 36.07 -26.05 -7.66
CA ARG A 752 35.61 -27.41 -7.97
C ARG A 752 34.68 -27.98 -6.90
N PHE A 753 35.03 -27.81 -5.63
CA PHE A 753 34.18 -28.16 -4.50
C PHE A 753 32.82 -27.49 -4.62
N GLN A 754 32.79 -26.17 -4.82
CA GLN A 754 31.54 -25.42 -4.88
C GLN A 754 30.66 -25.88 -6.05
N ASP A 755 31.25 -26.18 -7.22
CA ASP A 755 30.52 -26.65 -8.40
C ASP A 755 30.06 -28.11 -8.29
N ALA A 756 30.70 -28.92 -7.45
CA ALA A 756 30.34 -30.30 -7.20
C ALA A 756 29.15 -30.47 -6.23
N LEU A 757 28.80 -29.44 -5.44
CA LEU A 757 27.68 -29.49 -4.48
C LEU A 757 26.34 -29.76 -5.19
N GLN A 758 25.56 -30.71 -4.67
CA GLN A 758 24.28 -31.12 -5.22
C GLN A 758 23.09 -30.65 -4.37
N LEU A 759 23.29 -30.53 -3.05
CA LEU A 759 22.26 -30.12 -2.10
C LEU A 759 22.46 -28.68 -1.65
N PHE A 760 23.69 -28.31 -1.26
CA PHE A 760 23.99 -26.93 -0.89
C PHE A 760 23.79 -26.00 -2.09
N THR A 761 22.96 -24.98 -1.93
CA THR A 761 22.71 -24.03 -3.00
C THR A 761 23.88 -23.06 -3.14
N ARG A 762 24.42 -22.95 -4.35
CA ARG A 762 25.50 -22.01 -4.70
C ARG A 762 24.97 -20.57 -4.70
N LEU A 763 25.09 -19.88 -3.58
CA LEU A 763 24.49 -18.55 -3.38
C LEU A 763 25.23 -17.76 -2.28
N VAL A 764 25.23 -16.44 -2.42
CA VAL A 764 25.91 -15.51 -1.50
C VAL A 764 25.03 -15.05 -0.33
N ASN A 765 23.76 -15.45 -0.31
CA ASN A 765 22.80 -15.20 0.77
C ASN A 765 23.16 -15.99 2.04
N ILE A 766 22.54 -15.65 3.18
CA ILE A 766 22.63 -16.38 4.46
C ILE A 766 21.26 -16.47 5.13
N GLY A 767 21.11 -17.40 6.07
CA GLY A 767 19.93 -17.52 6.93
C GLY A 767 18.64 -17.90 6.23
N ASP A 768 18.72 -18.61 5.10
CA ASP A 768 17.58 -19.35 4.53
C ASP A 768 17.40 -20.68 5.28
N ALA A 769 16.22 -21.27 5.19
CA ALA A 769 15.97 -22.66 5.56
C ALA A 769 16.83 -23.64 4.74
N LYS A 770 17.27 -23.23 3.55
CA LYS A 770 18.20 -24.00 2.70
C LYS A 770 19.65 -23.73 3.10
N SER A 771 20.46 -24.78 3.09
CA SER A 771 21.91 -24.70 3.23
C SER A 771 22.54 -24.09 1.98
N LEU A 772 23.38 -23.07 2.17
CA LEU A 772 23.98 -22.26 1.11
C LEU A 772 25.50 -22.32 1.20
N ALA A 773 26.17 -22.29 0.05
CA ALA A 773 27.62 -22.28 -0.03
C ALA A 773 28.12 -21.20 -0.99
N THR A 774 29.24 -20.57 -0.63
CA THR A 774 29.97 -19.65 -1.51
C THR A 774 31.47 -19.77 -1.26
N HIS A 775 32.25 -19.72 -2.33
CA HIS A 775 33.68 -19.50 -2.31
C HIS A 775 33.95 -18.01 -2.55
N PRO A 776 34.20 -17.20 -1.51
CA PRO A 776 34.22 -15.75 -1.65
C PRO A 776 35.33 -15.25 -2.59
N ALA A 777 36.50 -15.88 -2.58
CA ALA A 777 37.65 -15.48 -3.38
C ALA A 777 37.40 -15.56 -4.91
N SER A 778 36.61 -16.54 -5.38
CA SER A 778 36.25 -16.64 -6.81
C SER A 778 34.96 -15.92 -7.18
N THR A 779 34.19 -15.44 -6.19
CA THR A 779 32.87 -14.84 -6.41
C THR A 779 32.77 -13.43 -5.83
N THR A 780 32.26 -13.30 -4.60
CA THR A 780 31.91 -12.03 -3.94
C THR A 780 33.08 -11.07 -3.76
N HIS A 781 34.29 -11.60 -3.63
CA HIS A 781 35.52 -10.84 -3.42
C HIS A 781 36.50 -10.99 -4.59
N ARG A 782 36.03 -11.47 -5.76
CA ARG A 782 36.86 -11.65 -6.97
C ARG A 782 37.51 -10.35 -7.45
N GLN A 783 36.88 -9.21 -7.15
CA GLN A 783 37.38 -7.89 -7.52
C GLN A 783 38.44 -7.35 -6.56
N LEU A 784 38.62 -7.97 -5.39
CA LEU A 784 39.65 -7.58 -4.43
C LEU A 784 41.01 -8.14 -4.86
N SER A 785 42.04 -7.31 -4.73
CA SER A 785 43.43 -7.76 -4.81
C SER A 785 43.74 -8.78 -3.68
N PRO A 786 44.80 -9.60 -3.82
CA PRO A 786 45.23 -10.50 -2.74
C PRO A 786 45.51 -9.79 -1.41
N GLU A 787 46.01 -8.55 -1.46
CA GLU A 787 46.25 -7.75 -0.26
C GLU A 787 44.94 -7.31 0.42
N GLU A 788 43.94 -6.93 -0.36
CA GLU A 788 42.61 -6.56 0.15
C GLU A 788 41.83 -7.77 0.68
N LEU A 789 41.97 -8.93 0.04
CA LEU A 789 41.44 -10.21 0.55
C LEU A 789 42.02 -10.54 1.93
N ALA A 790 43.34 -10.41 2.08
CA ALA A 790 44.03 -10.62 3.36
C ALA A 790 43.56 -9.64 4.44
N LYS A 791 43.37 -8.35 4.10
CA LYS A 791 42.82 -7.34 5.02
C LYS A 791 41.37 -7.63 5.43
N ALA A 792 40.58 -8.21 4.53
CA ALA A 792 39.22 -8.67 4.81
C ALA A 792 39.16 -10.00 5.60
N GLY A 793 40.32 -10.61 5.88
CA GLY A 793 40.42 -11.91 6.55
C GLY A 793 39.96 -13.11 5.72
N VAL A 794 39.76 -12.92 4.41
CA VAL A 794 39.30 -13.96 3.48
C VAL A 794 40.51 -14.54 2.74
N LYS A 795 40.86 -15.79 3.04
CA LYS A 795 41.92 -16.50 2.32
C LYS A 795 41.41 -17.08 1.00
N GLU A 796 42.31 -17.35 0.06
CA GLU A 796 41.95 -17.81 -1.28
C GLU A 796 41.23 -19.16 -1.33
N GLU A 797 41.42 -20.00 -0.30
CA GLU A 797 40.79 -21.32 -0.15
C GLU A 797 39.47 -21.30 0.64
N THR A 798 39.04 -20.13 1.10
CA THR A 798 37.92 -20.02 2.05
C THR A 798 36.60 -20.39 1.39
N ILE A 799 35.90 -21.36 1.97
CA ILE A 799 34.49 -21.63 1.69
C ILE A 799 33.67 -21.13 2.87
N ARG A 800 32.59 -20.40 2.60
CA ARG A 800 31.58 -20.01 3.59
C ARG A 800 30.33 -20.83 3.38
N LEU A 801 29.87 -21.49 4.44
CA LEU A 801 28.58 -22.16 4.49
C LEU A 801 27.61 -21.34 5.36
N SER A 802 26.37 -21.25 4.91
CA SER A 802 25.22 -20.85 5.73
C SER A 802 24.32 -22.06 5.86
N ILE A 803 24.35 -22.70 7.02
CA ILE A 803 23.66 -23.96 7.27
C ILE A 803 22.16 -23.73 7.47
N GLY A 804 21.35 -24.57 6.84
CA GLY A 804 19.90 -24.60 6.88
C GLY A 804 19.35 -25.71 7.79
N ILE A 805 18.11 -26.12 7.53
CA ILE A 805 17.34 -27.06 8.36
C ILE A 805 17.19 -28.47 7.77
N GLU A 806 17.95 -28.79 6.72
CA GLU A 806 17.97 -30.13 6.13
C GLU A 806 18.40 -31.20 7.14
N HIS A 807 18.19 -32.47 6.78
CA HIS A 807 18.68 -33.58 7.59
C HIS A 807 20.22 -33.57 7.60
N ILE A 808 20.82 -33.69 8.78
CA ILE A 808 22.27 -33.53 8.96
C ILE A 808 23.08 -34.56 8.15
N ASP A 809 22.56 -35.77 7.98
CA ASP A 809 23.28 -36.81 7.23
C ASP A 809 23.32 -36.52 5.73
N ASP A 810 22.28 -35.89 5.17
CA ASP A 810 22.27 -35.47 3.77
C ASP A 810 23.27 -34.33 3.54
N LEU A 811 23.35 -33.39 4.48
CA LEU A 811 24.36 -32.31 4.43
C LEU A 811 25.77 -32.89 4.46
N LYS A 812 26.05 -33.84 5.36
CA LYS A 812 27.37 -34.49 5.43
C LYS A 812 27.67 -35.30 4.17
N ALA A 813 26.68 -36.00 3.61
CA ALA A 813 26.85 -36.78 2.39
C ALA A 813 27.19 -35.88 1.18
N ASP A 814 26.50 -34.75 1.02
CA ASP A 814 26.81 -33.79 -0.04
C ASP A 814 28.19 -33.15 0.13
N LEU A 815 28.56 -32.78 1.37
CA LEU A 815 29.92 -32.29 1.65
C LEU A 815 30.98 -33.34 1.35
N ALA A 816 30.76 -34.61 1.72
CA ALA A 816 31.69 -35.70 1.48
C ALA A 816 31.95 -35.90 -0.02
N GLN A 817 30.88 -35.97 -0.83
CA GLN A 817 31.01 -36.18 -2.27
C GLN A 817 31.65 -34.97 -2.97
N ALA A 818 31.28 -33.75 -2.58
CA ALA A 818 31.87 -32.54 -3.14
C ALA A 818 33.35 -32.39 -2.77
N LEU A 819 33.73 -32.73 -1.53
CA LEU A 819 35.14 -32.77 -1.11
C LEU A 819 35.91 -33.83 -1.87
N ALA A 820 35.33 -35.00 -2.16
CA ALA A 820 35.98 -36.03 -2.97
C ALA A 820 36.28 -35.55 -4.40
N ALA A 821 35.36 -34.80 -5.01
CA ALA A 821 35.48 -34.24 -6.35
C ALA A 821 36.43 -33.02 -6.47
N ALA A 822 36.74 -32.35 -5.36
CA ALA A 822 37.56 -31.14 -5.29
C ALA A 822 39.06 -31.37 -5.52
#